data_AF-A0AAN4LCZ3-F1
#
_entry.id   AF-A0AAN4LCZ3-F1
#
_cell.length_a   1.000
_cell.length_b   1.000
_cell.length_c   1.000
_cell.angle_alpha   90.00
_cell.angle_beta   90.00
_cell.angle_gamma   90.00
#
_symmetry.space_group_name_H-M   'P 1'
#
loop_
_entity.id
_entity.type
_entity.pdbx_description
1 polymer ?
#
loop_
_entity_poly.entity_id
_entity_poly.type
_entity_poly.pdbx_seq_one_letter_code
_entity_poly.pdbx_strand_id
1 'polypeptide(L)'
;MTEKASLLLQEQEKNIARAENGVLSELTYDARSFFLNGERVFLNSATIHYFRMPKEEWREVLLKAKLAGMNCIDTYFAWNVHEPEEGQWSFEGDNDCGAFLDLCAELGMWVIARPGPFICAEWDFGGFPYWLGTKDGVKFRENNETYLHYVNLYFDQLVPIIRERQLSAGGTVILVQVENEYGYLMDDAAASDHMNTLRDGLLQRGIDATLITCVGGAEGTIEGANFWSGADGHYEKLRVKQPDTPKMVTEFWTGWFENWGGPSAIQKTAPLLERRIMEILRAGYTGISHYMFYGGTNFGGYGGRTMGSSDIFMITSYDYDAPLNEYGRVTPKYAVTKNLSYFVHAFGALLMETEEIPEEQIVVRHPEGISVRGRQADNQKIWFLESHKDERETMHITLEEGRTLPVSLNPGQIVPLLDRVQIAEHVYLTAGTMITGNEMINGELTLFIVAAAGQRSVVELEAEVLNVTGSTVQVLVEHDSARSVHRLDLFHFQEPGMIQLEANGIPIRFVILDQETMNRTWRLVATDQKGLRYAIGFDDVDVLPSGQVKGMITDPDRTITLLGDWTNGERTLTGHEFCASEKPIAGKQQQLPWTLPSAPTLSDSPEMSRITLTAKQRSASGQPEDFSRYGQDFGYLLYECDFESPTEGVTNLILPDIQDTARIIVNGVQQALVRQVGAAGVQLQLDQGKNTLQILVQHMGRLNFSPYLGESKGLAGAVYLDGKVQDIRRDWVMESGLVHLDEVNSIHGAPLLSRSFTLDGMDRAILVGALSKGLRINGIEVPMEGYQDWFAFQTLDISLYIETGETNTLEMPYSRSSLNRLELITYPSQGELKDWRMEGTDALLPQQWESYEVEPESIHPGAQGSIQRAGQPGIAAGGNCTANPVLDTTNESVNRATLSEKSHPVSNRTPVRGSYGQPVWYRWRFAEPAVSEHHKVNLMLRLTGMSKGTIHLNGHHLGRYWQIGPQEDYKIPVAWLQEENELLLFDEEGRTPERVRFLLDALSRYPWVVVE
;
A
#
# COMPACT_ATOMS: atom_id res chain seq x y z
N MET A 1 -37.60 -17.79 24.23
CA MET A 1 -36.67 -18.65 23.47
C MET A 1 -37.27 -18.79 22.08
N THR A 2 -36.92 -17.88 21.17
CA THR A 2 -37.46 -17.81 19.80
C THR A 2 -36.89 -18.90 18.92
N GLU A 3 -37.54 -19.18 17.80
CA GLU A 3 -37.09 -20.21 16.84
C GLU A 3 -35.70 -19.89 16.29
N LYS A 4 -35.35 -18.60 16.17
CA LYS A 4 -34.00 -18.11 15.82
C LYS A 4 -32.93 -18.41 16.88
N ALA A 5 -33.27 -18.37 18.17
CA ALA A 5 -32.36 -18.80 19.24
C ALA A 5 -32.22 -20.33 19.29
N SER A 6 -33.30 -21.07 18.98
CA SER A 6 -33.25 -22.51 18.76
C SER A 6 -32.39 -22.88 17.54
N LEU A 7 -32.44 -22.10 16.46
CA LEU A 7 -31.61 -22.29 15.28
C LEU A 7 -30.14 -22.03 15.59
N LEU A 8 -29.78 -20.91 16.22
CA LEU A 8 -28.40 -20.62 16.66
C LEU A 8 -27.85 -21.66 17.65
N LEU A 9 -28.67 -22.16 18.58
CA LEU A 9 -28.29 -23.26 19.47
C LEU A 9 -28.13 -24.58 18.70
N GLN A 10 -29.02 -24.90 17.75
CA GLN A 10 -28.88 -26.07 16.88
C GLN A 10 -27.70 -25.95 15.92
N GLU A 11 -27.28 -24.75 15.57
CA GLU A 11 -26.13 -24.43 14.71
C GLU A 11 -24.82 -24.58 15.50
N GLN A 12 -24.78 -24.09 16.74
CA GLN A 12 -23.72 -24.43 17.70
C GLN A 12 -23.66 -25.94 17.98
N GLU A 13 -24.78 -26.60 18.25
CA GLU A 13 -24.84 -28.05 18.47
C GLU A 13 -24.44 -28.84 17.21
N LYS A 14 -24.81 -28.37 16.00
CA LYS A 14 -24.33 -28.95 14.73
C LYS A 14 -22.85 -28.72 14.52
N ASN A 15 -22.29 -27.57 14.87
CA ASN A 15 -20.88 -27.26 14.68
C ASN A 15 -20.00 -28.00 15.69
N ILE A 16 -20.45 -28.15 16.94
CA ILE A 16 -19.87 -29.07 17.94
C ILE A 16 -19.97 -30.52 17.43
N ALA A 17 -21.15 -30.96 16.98
CA ALA A 17 -21.32 -32.31 16.44
C ALA A 17 -20.54 -32.55 15.13
N ARG A 18 -20.28 -31.53 14.30
CA ARG A 18 -19.43 -31.64 13.10
C ARG A 18 -17.97 -31.82 13.48
N ALA A 19 -17.49 -31.06 14.47
CA ALA A 19 -16.16 -31.23 15.05
C ALA A 19 -15.99 -32.60 15.73
N GLU A 20 -17.03 -33.11 16.41
CA GLU A 20 -17.02 -34.44 17.04
C GLU A 20 -17.17 -35.59 16.04
N ASN A 21 -17.83 -35.40 14.88
CA ASN A 21 -18.05 -36.45 13.87
C ASN A 21 -17.00 -36.47 12.74
N GLY A 22 -16.01 -35.57 12.74
CA GLY A 22 -14.94 -35.56 11.74
C GLY A 22 -15.40 -35.26 10.31
N VAL A 23 -16.45 -34.45 10.15
CA VAL A 23 -16.84 -33.92 8.83
C VAL A 23 -15.83 -32.84 8.45
N LEU A 24 -15.06 -33.08 7.38
CA LEU A 24 -14.09 -32.12 6.86
C LEU A 24 -14.81 -30.81 6.49
N SER A 25 -14.21 -29.67 6.84
CA SER A 25 -14.73 -28.37 6.44
C SER A 25 -14.56 -28.17 4.93
N GLU A 26 -15.60 -27.68 4.27
CA GLU A 26 -15.65 -27.52 2.81
C GLU A 26 -16.04 -26.09 2.43
N LEU A 27 -15.30 -25.51 1.48
CA LEU A 27 -15.66 -24.26 0.81
C LEU A 27 -16.25 -24.58 -0.56
N THR A 28 -17.51 -24.21 -0.78
CA THR A 28 -18.19 -24.27 -2.09
C THR A 28 -18.67 -22.87 -2.49
N TYR A 29 -19.32 -22.72 -3.65
CA TYR A 29 -19.81 -21.43 -4.11
C TYR A 29 -20.97 -21.56 -5.11
N ASP A 30 -21.71 -20.47 -5.31
CA ASP A 30 -22.64 -20.29 -6.42
C ASP A 30 -22.42 -18.93 -7.12
N ALA A 31 -23.30 -18.58 -8.06
CA ALA A 31 -23.28 -17.31 -8.79
C ALA A 31 -23.33 -16.03 -7.91
N ARG A 32 -23.66 -16.16 -6.62
CA ARG A 32 -23.82 -15.05 -5.68
C ARG A 32 -22.69 -14.99 -4.65
N SER A 33 -22.44 -16.08 -3.91
CA SER A 33 -21.48 -16.09 -2.81
C SER A 33 -20.71 -17.40 -2.67
N PHE A 34 -19.65 -17.35 -1.87
CA PHE A 34 -19.06 -18.54 -1.27
C PHE A 34 -19.99 -19.11 -0.20
N PHE A 35 -19.84 -20.40 0.08
CA PHE A 35 -20.39 -21.10 1.23
C PHE A 35 -19.28 -21.79 1.99
N LEU A 36 -19.24 -21.64 3.32
CA LEU A 36 -18.41 -22.46 4.19
C LEU A 36 -19.34 -23.38 4.99
N ASN A 37 -19.11 -24.69 4.91
CA ASN A 37 -19.89 -25.70 5.64
C ASN A 37 -21.43 -25.62 5.40
N GLY A 38 -21.84 -25.08 4.25
CA GLY A 38 -23.23 -24.91 3.82
C GLY A 38 -23.85 -23.54 4.12
N GLU A 39 -23.14 -22.63 4.81
CA GLU A 39 -23.61 -21.27 5.14
C GLU A 39 -22.95 -20.24 4.22
N ARG A 40 -23.72 -19.27 3.71
CA ARG A 40 -23.18 -18.20 2.84
C ARG A 40 -22.19 -17.33 3.62
N VAL A 41 -21.04 -17.02 3.03
CA VAL A 41 -20.00 -16.18 3.65
C VAL A 41 -19.65 -15.00 2.75
N PHE A 42 -19.71 -13.79 3.31
CA PHE A 42 -19.15 -12.59 2.70
C PHE A 42 -17.67 -12.53 3.09
N LEU A 43 -16.76 -12.59 2.11
CA LEU A 43 -15.31 -12.56 2.37
C LEU A 43 -14.83 -11.12 2.52
N ASN A 44 -14.60 -10.68 3.76
CA ASN A 44 -14.08 -9.34 4.05
C ASN A 44 -12.64 -9.50 4.55
N SER A 45 -11.70 -9.30 3.63
CA SER A 45 -10.29 -9.66 3.78
C SER A 45 -9.38 -8.44 3.96
N ALA A 46 -8.44 -8.53 4.90
CA ALA A 46 -7.37 -7.55 5.07
C ALA A 46 -6.10 -8.02 4.37
N THR A 47 -5.58 -7.28 3.38
CA THR A 47 -4.26 -7.57 2.82
C THR A 47 -3.16 -7.12 3.77
N ILE A 48 -2.31 -8.06 4.20
CA ILE A 48 -1.26 -7.89 5.22
C ILE A 48 -0.08 -8.79 4.85
N HIS A 49 1.12 -8.23 4.68
CA HIS A 49 2.33 -8.99 4.33
C HIS A 49 3.22 -9.17 5.57
N TYR A 50 3.41 -10.42 6.03
CA TYR A 50 4.17 -10.72 7.25
C TYR A 50 5.63 -10.26 7.15
N PHE A 51 6.26 -10.41 5.98
CA PHE A 51 7.65 -10.04 5.70
C PHE A 51 7.92 -8.52 5.67
N ARG A 52 6.89 -7.68 5.90
CA ARG A 52 7.01 -6.21 6.02
C ARG A 52 6.98 -5.71 7.49
N MET A 53 6.98 -6.60 8.49
CA MET A 53 7.03 -6.23 9.91
C MET A 53 7.65 -7.37 10.77
N PRO A 54 8.22 -7.06 11.95
CA PRO A 54 8.69 -8.10 12.88
C PRO A 54 7.59 -9.05 13.33
N LYS A 55 7.96 -10.30 13.64
CA LYS A 55 7.07 -11.36 14.11
C LYS A 55 6.25 -10.98 15.34
N GLU A 56 6.85 -10.20 16.25
CA GLU A 56 6.20 -9.72 17.47
C GLU A 56 5.05 -8.74 17.17
N GLU A 57 5.06 -8.06 16.03
CA GLU A 57 4.02 -7.10 15.64
C GLU A 57 2.81 -7.75 14.94
N TRP A 58 2.98 -8.97 14.38
CA TRP A 58 1.93 -9.67 13.60
C TRP A 58 0.60 -9.77 14.36
N ARG A 59 0.66 -10.13 15.65
CA ARG A 59 -0.53 -10.40 16.47
C ARG A 59 -1.41 -9.18 16.64
N GLU A 60 -0.82 -8.01 16.90
CA GLU A 60 -1.58 -6.76 17.07
C GLU A 60 -2.25 -6.34 15.76
N VAL A 61 -1.51 -6.44 14.64
CA VAL A 61 -1.99 -6.04 13.32
C VAL A 61 -3.13 -6.96 12.84
N LEU A 62 -2.98 -8.28 12.98
CA LEU A 62 -4.03 -9.27 12.68
C LEU A 62 -5.24 -9.12 13.62
N LEU A 63 -5.02 -8.90 14.90
CA LEU A 63 -6.09 -8.63 15.86
C LEU A 63 -6.87 -7.36 15.47
N LYS A 64 -6.19 -6.27 15.09
CA LYS A 64 -6.85 -5.04 14.64
C LYS A 64 -7.63 -5.24 13.34
N ALA A 65 -7.16 -6.07 12.41
CA ALA A 65 -7.98 -6.49 11.27
C ALA A 65 -9.27 -7.20 11.72
N LYS A 66 -9.17 -8.16 12.65
CA LYS A 66 -10.34 -8.84 13.23
C LYS A 66 -11.29 -7.88 13.97
N LEU A 67 -10.76 -6.95 14.77
CA LEU A 67 -11.53 -5.91 15.45
C LEU A 67 -12.20 -4.93 14.47
N ALA A 68 -11.64 -4.77 13.27
CA ALA A 68 -12.30 -4.02 12.19
C ALA A 68 -13.50 -4.77 11.57
N GLY A 69 -13.76 -6.03 11.93
CA GLY A 69 -14.79 -6.86 11.30
C GLY A 69 -14.32 -7.55 10.01
N MET A 70 -13.01 -7.68 9.82
CA MET A 70 -12.46 -8.62 8.83
C MET A 70 -12.63 -10.04 9.34
N ASN A 71 -12.88 -10.98 8.42
CA ASN A 71 -12.95 -12.42 8.70
C ASN A 71 -11.87 -13.22 7.94
N CYS A 72 -11.15 -12.56 7.04
CA CYS A 72 -10.12 -13.16 6.22
C CYS A 72 -8.85 -12.28 6.18
N ILE A 73 -7.71 -12.90 5.91
CA ILE A 73 -6.42 -12.28 5.67
C ILE A 73 -5.98 -12.65 4.26
N ASP A 74 -5.48 -11.67 3.52
CA ASP A 74 -4.87 -11.86 2.22
C ASP A 74 -3.36 -11.62 2.34
N THR A 75 -2.53 -12.56 1.89
CA THR A 75 -1.07 -12.47 2.06
C THR A 75 -0.28 -13.07 0.90
N TYR A 76 0.73 -12.32 0.45
CA TYR A 76 1.76 -12.81 -0.47
C TYR A 76 2.85 -13.60 0.25
N PHE A 77 3.58 -14.40 -0.51
CA PHE A 77 4.81 -15.06 -0.08
C PHE A 77 5.95 -14.57 -0.99
N ALA A 78 6.88 -13.77 -0.47
CA ALA A 78 7.96 -13.21 -1.26
C ALA A 78 9.08 -14.24 -1.45
N TRP A 79 9.25 -14.77 -2.67
CA TRP A 79 10.27 -15.79 -2.94
C TRP A 79 11.68 -15.30 -2.56
N ASN A 80 12.08 -14.07 -2.87
CA ASN A 80 13.39 -13.53 -2.47
C ASN A 80 13.63 -13.43 -0.95
N VAL A 81 12.58 -13.40 -0.12
CA VAL A 81 12.70 -13.45 1.35
C VAL A 81 12.95 -14.88 1.83
N HIS A 82 12.39 -15.87 1.14
CA HIS A 82 12.56 -17.30 1.45
C HIS A 82 13.77 -17.94 0.76
N GLU A 83 14.13 -17.42 -0.41
CA GLU A 83 15.18 -17.74 -1.40
C GLU A 83 16.39 -16.78 -1.49
N PRO A 84 16.89 -16.10 -0.43
CA PRO A 84 17.77 -14.93 -0.61
C PRO A 84 19.06 -15.26 -1.38
N GLU A 85 19.60 -16.46 -1.18
CA GLU A 85 20.70 -17.03 -1.96
C GLU A 85 20.27 -18.40 -2.52
N GLU A 86 20.73 -18.78 -3.71
CA GLU A 86 20.29 -20.00 -4.40
C GLU A 86 20.47 -21.26 -3.53
N GLY A 87 19.37 -21.96 -3.26
CA GLY A 87 19.29 -23.13 -2.39
C GLY A 87 19.41 -22.86 -0.88
N GLN A 88 19.45 -21.60 -0.42
CA GLN A 88 19.49 -21.23 0.99
C GLN A 88 18.11 -20.75 1.46
N TRP A 89 17.35 -21.68 2.05
CA TRP A 89 15.95 -21.46 2.40
C TRP A 89 15.73 -20.84 3.79
N SER A 90 14.80 -19.90 3.90
CA SER A 90 14.47 -19.19 5.15
C SER A 90 12.96 -19.22 5.44
N PHE A 91 12.59 -19.89 6.54
CA PHE A 91 11.22 -20.00 7.05
C PHE A 91 11.15 -19.86 8.59
N GLU A 92 12.08 -19.08 9.16
CA GLU A 92 12.19 -18.84 10.61
C GLU A 92 12.14 -17.34 10.91
N GLY A 93 11.92 -16.97 12.19
CA GLY A 93 11.84 -15.57 12.62
C GLY A 93 10.77 -14.78 11.85
N ASP A 94 11.11 -13.58 11.39
CA ASP A 94 10.25 -12.69 10.60
C ASP A 94 9.85 -13.27 9.22
N ASN A 95 10.49 -14.37 8.79
CA ASN A 95 10.19 -15.08 7.55
C ASN A 95 9.35 -16.36 7.77
N ASP A 96 8.92 -16.63 9.01
CA ASP A 96 8.14 -17.82 9.39
C ASP A 96 6.67 -17.70 8.94
N CYS A 97 6.45 -17.88 7.64
CA CYS A 97 5.12 -17.84 7.04
C CYS A 97 4.20 -18.96 7.58
N GLY A 98 4.75 -20.08 8.07
CA GLY A 98 4.00 -21.14 8.73
C GLY A 98 3.36 -20.64 10.03
N ALA A 99 4.15 -20.04 10.92
CA ALA A 99 3.65 -19.46 12.16
C ALA A 99 2.73 -18.25 11.93
N PHE A 100 2.90 -17.48 10.84
CA PHE A 100 1.95 -16.43 10.48
C PHE A 100 0.56 -17.01 10.15
N LEU A 101 0.51 -18.08 9.35
CA LEU A 101 -0.73 -18.79 9.04
C LEU A 101 -1.34 -19.47 10.29
N ASP A 102 -0.50 -20.04 11.17
CA ASP A 102 -0.95 -20.62 12.45
C ASP A 102 -1.54 -19.54 13.39
N LEU A 103 -0.99 -18.33 13.38
CA LEU A 103 -1.50 -17.18 14.12
C LEU A 103 -2.83 -16.68 13.54
N CYS A 104 -3.00 -16.70 12.22
CA CYS A 104 -4.31 -16.45 11.61
C CYS A 104 -5.34 -17.49 12.08
N ALA A 105 -4.97 -18.77 12.14
CA ALA A 105 -5.83 -19.83 12.66
C ALA A 105 -6.15 -19.67 14.17
N GLU A 106 -5.16 -19.33 15.00
CA GLU A 106 -5.35 -19.01 16.44
C GLU A 106 -6.34 -17.86 16.63
N LEU A 107 -6.23 -16.82 15.80
CA LEU A 107 -7.14 -15.68 15.80
C LEU A 107 -8.48 -15.98 15.12
N GLY A 108 -8.71 -17.19 14.59
CA GLY A 108 -9.96 -17.56 13.92
C GLY A 108 -10.22 -16.77 12.64
N MET A 109 -9.16 -16.45 11.90
CA MET A 109 -9.19 -15.75 10.62
C MET A 109 -8.93 -16.75 9.48
N TRP A 110 -9.75 -16.68 8.43
CA TRP A 110 -9.48 -17.38 7.18
C TRP A 110 -8.32 -16.76 6.41
N VAL A 111 -7.72 -17.49 5.48
CA VAL A 111 -6.60 -16.99 4.66
C VAL A 111 -6.84 -17.22 3.17
N ILE A 112 -6.59 -16.18 2.38
CA ILE A 112 -6.29 -16.23 0.96
C ILE A 112 -4.76 -16.24 0.84
N ALA A 113 -4.19 -17.37 0.42
CA ALA A 113 -2.74 -17.49 0.24
C ALA A 113 -2.35 -17.14 -1.21
N ARG A 114 -1.42 -16.20 -1.41
CA ARG A 114 -0.96 -15.77 -2.73
C ARG A 114 0.52 -16.16 -2.95
N PRO A 115 0.81 -17.45 -3.24
CA PRO A 115 2.18 -17.99 -3.37
C PRO A 115 2.96 -17.52 -4.62
N GLY A 116 2.37 -16.68 -5.47
CA GLY A 116 3.05 -16.18 -6.67
C GLY A 116 3.15 -17.20 -7.80
N PRO A 117 4.33 -17.43 -8.42
CA PRO A 117 5.68 -17.10 -7.92
C PRO A 117 6.09 -15.62 -8.11
N PHE A 118 5.34 -14.87 -8.91
CA PHE A 118 5.42 -13.41 -9.00
C PHE A 118 4.28 -12.80 -8.18
N ILE A 119 4.58 -11.74 -7.42
CA ILE A 119 3.64 -11.10 -6.49
C ILE A 119 3.44 -9.59 -6.73
N CYS A 120 4.27 -8.96 -7.57
CA CYS A 120 4.35 -7.49 -7.68
C CYS A 120 4.61 -6.81 -6.32
N ALA A 121 3.56 -6.48 -5.57
CA ALA A 121 3.55 -5.93 -4.22
C ALA A 121 4.36 -4.64 -4.00
N GLU A 122 4.71 -3.92 -5.07
CA GLU A 122 5.78 -2.92 -5.16
C GLU A 122 7.17 -3.39 -4.64
N TRP A 123 7.34 -4.71 -4.50
CA TRP A 123 8.51 -5.36 -3.89
C TRP A 123 9.60 -5.63 -4.92
N ASP A 124 10.86 -5.73 -4.49
CA ASP A 124 12.00 -5.94 -5.40
C ASP A 124 11.75 -7.13 -6.32
N PHE A 125 11.95 -6.90 -7.63
CA PHE A 125 11.82 -7.90 -8.68
C PHE A 125 10.43 -8.58 -8.73
N GLY A 126 9.41 -7.97 -8.11
CA GLY A 126 8.09 -8.54 -7.96
C GLY A 126 8.07 -9.83 -7.13
N GLY A 127 9.05 -10.00 -6.23
CA GLY A 127 9.21 -11.19 -5.38
C GLY A 127 10.30 -12.16 -5.84
N PHE A 128 10.82 -12.07 -7.07
CA PHE A 128 11.86 -12.99 -7.54
C PHE A 128 13.22 -12.75 -6.85
N PRO A 129 14.00 -13.81 -6.55
CA PRO A 129 15.34 -13.65 -6.03
C PRO A 129 16.31 -13.14 -7.09
N TYR A 130 17.25 -12.29 -6.65
CA TYR A 130 18.15 -11.55 -7.53
C TYR A 130 19.03 -12.43 -8.43
N TRP A 131 19.41 -13.62 -7.93
CA TRP A 131 20.24 -14.59 -8.61
C TRP A 131 19.51 -15.29 -9.76
N LEU A 132 18.17 -15.26 -9.80
CA LEU A 132 17.38 -15.86 -10.90
C LEU A 132 17.62 -15.13 -12.23
N GLY A 133 17.98 -13.84 -12.19
CA GLY A 133 18.42 -13.06 -13.35
C GLY A 133 19.74 -13.52 -13.98
N THR A 134 20.52 -14.38 -13.31
CA THR A 134 21.80 -14.90 -13.82
C THR A 134 21.64 -16.15 -14.69
N LYS A 135 20.43 -16.70 -14.83
CA LYS A 135 20.20 -18.02 -15.44
C LYS A 135 20.06 -17.95 -16.95
N ASP A 136 20.87 -18.74 -17.66
CA ASP A 136 20.91 -18.74 -19.11
C ASP A 136 19.54 -19.07 -19.73
N GLY A 137 19.09 -18.19 -20.62
CA GLY A 137 17.83 -18.34 -21.34
C GLY A 137 16.56 -18.22 -20.48
N VAL A 138 16.66 -17.74 -19.24
CA VAL A 138 15.49 -17.48 -18.39
C VAL A 138 14.57 -16.45 -19.05
N LYS A 139 13.27 -16.70 -18.97
CA LYS A 139 12.23 -15.73 -19.31
C LYS A 139 11.18 -15.72 -18.22
N PHE A 140 11.06 -14.58 -17.56
CA PHE A 140 10.17 -14.41 -16.42
C PHE A 140 8.71 -14.44 -16.87
N ARG A 141 7.87 -15.17 -16.13
CA ARG A 141 6.42 -15.22 -16.35
C ARG A 141 6.01 -15.72 -17.75
N GLU A 142 6.87 -16.55 -18.36
CA GLU A 142 6.60 -17.30 -19.59
C GLU A 142 6.62 -18.81 -19.32
N ASN A 143 6.09 -19.62 -20.25
CA ASN A 143 6.24 -21.07 -20.24
C ASN A 143 7.66 -21.50 -20.69
N ASN A 144 8.67 -21.06 -19.94
CA ASN A 144 10.10 -21.22 -20.23
C ASN A 144 10.71 -22.29 -19.31
N GLU A 145 11.45 -23.24 -19.89
CA GLU A 145 11.99 -24.41 -19.16
C GLU A 145 12.91 -24.00 -17.99
N THR A 146 13.85 -23.07 -18.21
CA THR A 146 14.74 -22.56 -17.16
C THR A 146 13.96 -21.90 -16.03
N TYR A 147 13.03 -21.00 -16.35
CA TYR A 147 12.22 -20.31 -15.36
C TYR A 147 11.35 -21.27 -14.55
N LEU A 148 10.63 -22.17 -15.23
CA LEU A 148 9.74 -23.13 -14.58
C LEU A 148 10.51 -24.18 -13.76
N HIS A 149 11.75 -24.52 -14.10
CA HIS A 149 12.60 -25.36 -13.24
C HIS A 149 12.74 -24.74 -11.84
N TYR A 150 13.11 -23.46 -11.76
CA TYR A 150 13.29 -22.75 -10.49
C TYR A 150 11.96 -22.48 -9.77
N VAL A 151 10.89 -22.14 -10.49
CA VAL A 151 9.54 -22.02 -9.89
C VAL A 151 9.09 -23.34 -9.25
N ASN A 152 9.41 -24.48 -9.86
CA ASN A 152 9.10 -25.78 -9.27
C ASN A 152 9.90 -26.04 -7.98
N LEU A 153 11.17 -25.65 -7.91
CA LEU A 153 11.98 -25.76 -6.68
C LEU A 153 11.40 -24.90 -5.55
N TYR A 154 10.98 -23.67 -5.86
CA TYR A 154 10.30 -22.79 -4.91
C TYR A 154 8.98 -23.37 -4.41
N PHE A 155 8.14 -23.88 -5.32
CA PHE A 155 6.89 -24.54 -4.96
C PHE A 155 7.11 -25.84 -4.17
N ASP A 156 8.20 -26.58 -4.41
CA ASP A 156 8.57 -27.76 -3.60
C ASP A 156 8.84 -27.43 -2.13
N GLN A 157 9.27 -26.20 -1.81
CA GLN A 157 9.46 -25.75 -0.43
C GLN A 157 8.22 -25.07 0.16
N LEU A 158 7.60 -24.14 -0.58
CA LEU A 158 6.49 -23.34 -0.04
C LEU A 158 5.17 -24.10 0.04
N VAL A 159 4.81 -24.87 -1.00
CA VAL A 159 3.48 -25.50 -1.06
C VAL A 159 3.21 -26.45 0.11
N PRO A 160 4.16 -27.28 0.59
CA PRO A 160 3.97 -28.08 1.81
C PRO A 160 3.49 -27.28 3.03
N ILE A 161 4.01 -26.06 3.24
CA ILE A 161 3.67 -25.19 4.38
C ILE A 161 2.20 -24.73 4.28
N ILE A 162 1.76 -24.34 3.09
CA ILE A 162 0.38 -23.92 2.80
C ILE A 162 -0.57 -25.12 2.88
N ARG A 163 -0.19 -26.25 2.26
CA ARG A 163 -0.98 -27.49 2.18
C ARG A 163 -1.42 -27.98 3.55
N GLU A 164 -0.52 -27.97 4.53
CA GLU A 164 -0.77 -28.41 5.91
C GLU A 164 -1.74 -27.51 6.68
N ARG A 165 -2.13 -26.38 6.10
CA ARG A 165 -2.99 -25.36 6.72
C ARG A 165 -4.25 -25.05 5.92
N GLN A 166 -4.59 -25.88 4.92
CA GLN A 166 -5.86 -25.83 4.19
C GLN A 166 -7.03 -26.33 5.06
N LEU A 167 -8.26 -25.95 4.70
CA LEU A 167 -9.49 -26.46 5.35
C LEU A 167 -9.55 -27.99 5.41
N SER A 168 -9.12 -28.66 4.35
CA SER A 168 -9.01 -30.13 4.23
C SER A 168 -8.05 -30.77 5.24
N ALA A 169 -7.05 -30.02 5.70
CA ALA A 169 -6.11 -30.40 6.75
C ALA A 169 -6.52 -29.91 8.15
N GLY A 170 -7.65 -29.19 8.27
CA GLY A 170 -8.12 -28.58 9.52
C GLY A 170 -7.53 -27.20 9.83
N GLY A 171 -6.82 -26.57 8.88
CA GLY A 171 -6.34 -25.20 8.99
C GLY A 171 -7.34 -24.17 8.44
N THR A 172 -6.89 -22.94 8.19
CA THR A 172 -7.74 -21.81 7.78
C THR A 172 -7.45 -21.21 6.40
N VAL A 173 -6.54 -21.79 5.60
CA VAL A 173 -6.39 -21.42 4.18
C VAL A 173 -7.61 -21.93 3.41
N ILE A 174 -8.39 -20.98 2.88
CA ILE A 174 -9.67 -21.23 2.20
C ILE A 174 -9.57 -21.06 0.67
N LEU A 175 -8.67 -20.18 0.21
CA LEU A 175 -8.44 -19.85 -1.19
C LEU A 175 -6.93 -19.77 -1.44
N VAL A 176 -6.50 -20.15 -2.65
CA VAL A 176 -5.10 -19.99 -3.08
C VAL A 176 -5.07 -19.31 -4.44
N GLN A 177 -4.28 -18.24 -4.60
CA GLN A 177 -4.16 -17.52 -5.86
C GLN A 177 -3.07 -18.13 -6.77
N VAL A 178 -3.36 -18.23 -8.07
CA VAL A 178 -2.39 -18.58 -9.11
C VAL A 178 -1.86 -17.30 -9.76
N GLU A 179 -0.55 -17.06 -9.68
CA GLU A 179 0.11 -15.85 -10.23
C GLU A 179 -0.49 -14.54 -9.68
N ASN A 180 -0.21 -13.42 -10.33
CA ASN A 180 -0.63 -12.08 -9.97
C ASN A 180 -0.76 -11.16 -11.20
N GLU A 181 -1.98 -10.71 -11.48
CA GLU A 181 -2.28 -9.68 -12.47
C GLU A 181 -1.80 -9.96 -13.91
N TYR A 182 -1.72 -11.24 -14.29
CA TYR A 182 -1.21 -11.65 -15.61
C TYR A 182 -2.04 -11.11 -16.78
N GLY A 183 -3.34 -10.86 -16.57
CA GLY A 183 -4.25 -10.29 -17.56
C GLY A 183 -3.91 -8.89 -18.06
N TYR A 184 -2.97 -8.18 -17.43
CA TYR A 184 -2.41 -6.93 -17.98
C TYR A 184 -1.27 -7.17 -18.98
N LEU A 185 -0.65 -8.36 -18.98
CA LEU A 185 0.39 -8.73 -19.94
C LEU A 185 -0.19 -9.37 -21.20
N MET A 186 -1.16 -10.29 -21.02
CA MET A 186 -1.75 -11.09 -22.10
C MET A 186 -3.23 -11.39 -21.84
N ASP A 187 -4.02 -11.62 -22.90
CA ASP A 187 -5.37 -12.17 -22.74
C ASP A 187 -5.34 -13.65 -22.29
N ASP A 188 -6.46 -14.17 -21.79
CA ASP A 188 -6.54 -15.53 -21.24
C ASP A 188 -6.12 -16.62 -22.26
N ALA A 189 -6.33 -16.40 -23.56
CA ALA A 189 -6.03 -17.37 -24.60
C ALA A 189 -4.52 -17.45 -24.87
N ALA A 190 -3.83 -16.31 -24.87
CA ALA A 190 -2.38 -16.24 -24.93
C ALA A 190 -1.70 -16.67 -23.61
N ALA A 191 -2.34 -16.38 -22.46
CA ALA A 191 -1.84 -16.71 -21.12
C ALA A 191 -1.98 -18.20 -20.74
N SER A 192 -2.90 -18.92 -21.41
CA SER A 192 -3.42 -20.22 -20.94
C SER A 192 -2.34 -21.24 -20.60
N ASP A 193 -1.35 -21.44 -21.47
CA ASP A 193 -0.27 -22.41 -21.28
C ASP A 193 0.54 -22.12 -20.01
N HIS A 194 0.86 -20.85 -19.75
CA HIS A 194 1.64 -20.46 -18.58
C HIS A 194 0.81 -20.56 -17.29
N MET A 195 -0.37 -19.94 -17.28
CA MET A 195 -1.26 -19.89 -16.12
C MET A 195 -1.73 -21.28 -15.67
N ASN A 196 -2.09 -22.15 -16.62
CA ASN A 196 -2.48 -23.53 -16.30
C ASN A 196 -1.29 -24.37 -15.82
N THR A 197 -0.07 -24.12 -16.32
CA THR A 197 1.15 -24.82 -15.82
C THR A 197 1.43 -24.47 -14.36
N LEU A 198 1.27 -23.21 -13.95
CA LEU A 198 1.41 -22.80 -12.55
C LEU A 198 0.31 -23.37 -11.66
N ARG A 199 -0.96 -23.30 -12.11
CA ARG A 199 -2.11 -23.94 -11.47
C ARG A 199 -1.86 -25.42 -11.22
N ASP A 200 -1.45 -26.15 -12.24
CA ASP A 200 -1.17 -27.59 -12.14
C ASP A 200 0.01 -27.88 -11.23
N GLY A 201 1.03 -27.01 -11.21
CA GLY A 201 2.16 -27.09 -10.28
C GLY A 201 1.77 -26.97 -8.81
N LEU A 202 0.72 -26.19 -8.48
CA LEU A 202 0.14 -26.09 -7.14
C LEU A 202 -0.70 -27.34 -6.80
N LEU A 203 -1.60 -27.74 -7.71
CA LEU A 203 -2.48 -28.90 -7.53
C LEU A 203 -1.68 -30.21 -7.33
N GLN A 204 -0.64 -30.44 -8.15
CA GLN A 204 0.22 -31.63 -8.06
C GLN A 204 0.96 -31.77 -6.72
N ARG A 205 1.16 -30.65 -6.01
CA ARG A 205 1.83 -30.61 -4.69
C ARG A 205 0.85 -30.70 -3.51
N GLY A 206 -0.45 -30.78 -3.79
CA GLY A 206 -1.51 -31.02 -2.81
C GLY A 206 -2.28 -29.78 -2.39
N ILE A 207 -2.22 -28.66 -3.14
CA ILE A 207 -3.24 -27.63 -2.98
C ILE A 207 -4.59 -28.19 -3.45
N ASP A 208 -5.58 -28.15 -2.56
CA ASP A 208 -6.96 -28.60 -2.79
C ASP A 208 -8.01 -27.55 -2.41
N ALA A 209 -7.58 -26.42 -1.82
CA ALA A 209 -8.39 -25.22 -1.68
C ALA A 209 -8.81 -24.64 -3.04
N THR A 210 -9.96 -23.95 -3.07
CA THR A 210 -10.47 -23.32 -4.30
C THR A 210 -9.48 -22.29 -4.84
N LEU A 211 -9.09 -22.45 -6.10
CA LEU A 211 -8.10 -21.60 -6.75
C LEU A 211 -8.73 -20.32 -7.30
N ILE A 212 -8.01 -19.20 -7.16
CA ILE A 212 -8.42 -17.89 -7.68
C ILE A 212 -7.33 -17.23 -8.53
N THR A 213 -7.70 -16.21 -9.29
CA THR A 213 -6.79 -15.23 -9.90
C THR A 213 -7.32 -13.81 -9.67
N CYS A 214 -6.50 -12.77 -9.83
CA CYS A 214 -6.92 -11.38 -9.55
C CYS A 214 -7.22 -10.52 -10.80
N VAL A 215 -6.44 -10.70 -11.88
CA VAL A 215 -6.71 -10.16 -13.23
C VAL A 215 -6.10 -11.13 -14.25
N GLY A 216 -6.92 -11.65 -15.18
CA GLY A 216 -6.56 -12.75 -16.08
C GLY A 216 -6.87 -14.12 -15.45
N GLY A 217 -7.48 -15.03 -16.21
CA GLY A 217 -7.96 -16.32 -15.71
C GLY A 217 -7.03 -17.50 -16.02
N ALA A 218 -7.09 -18.53 -15.18
CA ALA A 218 -6.70 -19.89 -15.53
C ALA A 218 -7.96 -20.78 -15.63
N GLU A 219 -7.87 -21.94 -16.28
CA GLU A 219 -9.00 -22.87 -16.32
C GLU A 219 -9.26 -23.42 -14.90
N GLY A 220 -10.52 -23.43 -14.46
CA GLY A 220 -10.92 -23.94 -13.14
C GLY A 220 -10.70 -22.97 -11.96
N THR A 221 -10.25 -21.73 -12.21
CA THR A 221 -10.10 -20.69 -11.17
C THR A 221 -11.26 -19.70 -11.17
N ILE A 222 -11.60 -19.12 -10.01
CA ILE A 222 -12.46 -17.94 -9.93
C ILE A 222 -11.61 -16.68 -10.14
N GLU A 223 -11.97 -15.82 -11.09
CA GLU A 223 -11.27 -14.56 -11.31
C GLU A 223 -11.86 -13.44 -10.43
N GLY A 224 -11.01 -12.65 -9.80
CA GLY A 224 -11.38 -11.44 -9.09
C GLY A 224 -11.37 -10.20 -9.97
N ALA A 225 -11.34 -9.04 -9.33
CA ALA A 225 -10.99 -7.79 -9.98
C ALA A 225 -10.13 -6.94 -9.05
N ASN A 226 -9.17 -6.22 -9.64
CA ASN A 226 -8.34 -5.23 -8.96
C ASN A 226 -8.76 -3.83 -9.41
N PHE A 227 -9.14 -2.95 -8.47
CA PHE A 227 -9.51 -1.57 -8.77
C PHE A 227 -9.56 -0.65 -7.53
N TRP A 228 -9.59 0.66 -7.78
CA TRP A 228 -9.96 1.69 -6.81
C TRP A 228 -11.38 2.25 -7.05
N SER A 229 -11.87 2.23 -8.29
CA SER A 229 -13.16 2.79 -8.68
C SER A 229 -13.76 2.05 -9.88
N GLY A 230 -15.03 2.32 -10.20
CA GLY A 230 -15.70 1.72 -11.35
C GLY A 230 -16.29 0.33 -11.07
N ALA A 231 -16.67 0.05 -9.82
CA ALA A 231 -17.13 -1.26 -9.34
C ALA A 231 -18.18 -1.93 -10.26
N ASP A 232 -19.17 -1.17 -10.76
CA ASP A 232 -20.20 -1.63 -11.70
C ASP A 232 -19.60 -2.22 -12.99
N GLY A 233 -18.63 -1.52 -13.59
CA GLY A 233 -18.00 -1.93 -14.86
C GLY A 233 -17.09 -3.15 -14.71
N HIS A 234 -16.45 -3.31 -13.55
CA HIS A 234 -15.72 -4.54 -13.22
C HIS A 234 -16.69 -5.70 -12.92
N TYR A 235 -17.80 -5.42 -12.22
CA TYR A 235 -18.81 -6.43 -11.86
C TYR A 235 -19.44 -7.03 -13.12
N GLU A 236 -19.84 -6.18 -14.06
CA GLU A 236 -20.43 -6.61 -15.32
C GLU A 236 -19.47 -7.46 -16.16
N LYS A 237 -18.19 -7.06 -16.26
CA LYS A 237 -17.16 -7.86 -16.96
C LYS A 237 -17.05 -9.27 -16.37
N LEU A 238 -16.94 -9.38 -15.05
CA LEU A 238 -16.89 -10.68 -14.37
C LEU A 238 -18.20 -11.46 -14.52
N ARG A 239 -19.35 -10.80 -14.41
CA ARG A 239 -20.68 -11.43 -14.56
C ARG A 239 -20.88 -12.03 -15.95
N VAL A 240 -20.38 -11.38 -16.99
CA VAL A 240 -20.40 -11.90 -18.38
C VAL A 240 -19.38 -13.03 -18.57
N LYS A 241 -18.16 -12.90 -18.01
CA LYS A 241 -17.07 -13.88 -18.19
C LYS A 241 -17.30 -15.19 -17.42
N GLN A 242 -17.85 -15.11 -16.21
CA GLN A 242 -18.04 -16.23 -15.28
C GLN A 242 -19.37 -16.07 -14.53
N PRO A 243 -20.52 -16.34 -15.17
CA PRO A 243 -21.84 -16.09 -14.58
C PRO A 243 -22.12 -16.93 -13.32
N ASP A 244 -21.54 -18.14 -13.22
CA ASP A 244 -21.85 -19.13 -12.17
C ASP A 244 -20.91 -19.06 -10.94
N THR A 245 -20.05 -18.04 -10.84
CA THR A 245 -19.11 -17.84 -9.71
C THR A 245 -19.53 -16.66 -8.82
N PRO A 246 -19.05 -16.56 -7.57
CA PRO A 246 -19.22 -15.36 -6.76
C PRO A 246 -18.37 -14.22 -7.34
N LYS A 247 -18.66 -12.98 -6.92
CA LYS A 247 -17.97 -11.79 -7.40
C LYS A 247 -17.19 -11.16 -6.26
N MET A 248 -15.86 -11.15 -6.39
CA MET A 248 -14.95 -10.62 -5.38
C MET A 248 -13.99 -9.58 -5.96
N VAL A 249 -13.66 -8.58 -5.16
CA VAL A 249 -12.56 -7.65 -5.42
C VAL A 249 -11.31 -8.23 -4.76
N THR A 250 -10.34 -8.66 -5.56
CA THR A 250 -9.08 -9.30 -5.11
C THR A 250 -8.04 -8.30 -4.66
N GLU A 251 -8.10 -7.07 -5.16
CA GLU A 251 -7.39 -5.92 -4.62
C GLU A 251 -8.25 -4.67 -4.74
N PHE A 252 -8.81 -4.25 -3.62
CA PHE A 252 -9.44 -2.95 -3.50
C PHE A 252 -8.42 -1.96 -2.93
N TRP A 253 -7.85 -1.11 -3.80
CA TRP A 253 -6.69 -0.29 -3.45
C TRP A 253 -7.05 0.88 -2.50
N THR A 254 -7.04 0.66 -1.18
CA THR A 254 -7.48 1.60 -0.12
C THR A 254 -6.67 2.91 -0.06
N GLY A 255 -5.41 2.81 -0.43
CA GLY A 255 -4.40 3.86 -0.42
C GLY A 255 -3.47 3.71 -1.63
N TRP A 256 -2.22 4.15 -1.55
CA TRP A 256 -1.27 4.04 -2.66
C TRP A 256 0.18 4.12 -2.17
N PHE A 257 1.10 3.55 -2.96
CA PHE A 257 2.53 3.55 -2.66
C PHE A 257 3.19 4.91 -2.89
N GLU A 258 4.37 5.13 -2.28
CA GLU A 258 5.19 6.34 -2.42
C GLU A 258 6.57 6.03 -3.04
N ASN A 259 7.10 6.98 -3.80
CA ASN A 259 8.40 6.89 -4.44
C ASN A 259 9.30 8.11 -4.11
N TRP A 260 10.61 7.93 -4.17
CA TRP A 260 11.56 9.01 -3.94
C TRP A 260 11.35 10.18 -4.92
N GLY A 261 11.29 11.40 -4.40
CA GLY A 261 11.02 12.61 -5.18
C GLY A 261 9.56 12.82 -5.60
N GLY A 262 8.68 11.86 -5.33
CA GLY A 262 7.24 11.97 -5.57
C GLY A 262 6.50 12.79 -4.49
N PRO A 263 5.25 13.20 -4.75
CA PRO A 263 4.36 13.72 -3.71
C PRO A 263 3.89 12.60 -2.79
N SER A 264 3.48 12.93 -1.56
CA SER A 264 2.86 11.95 -0.66
C SER A 264 1.50 11.46 -1.17
N ALA A 265 1.20 10.17 -0.95
CA ALA A 265 0.17 9.44 -1.66
C ALA A 265 -1.22 9.46 -0.97
N ILE A 266 -1.60 10.62 -0.44
CA ILE A 266 -2.76 10.84 0.45
C ILE A 266 -4.08 11.21 -0.26
N GLN A 267 -4.14 11.07 -1.59
CA GLN A 267 -5.29 11.50 -2.39
C GLN A 267 -6.57 10.67 -2.18
N LYS A 268 -6.45 9.44 -1.66
CA LYS A 268 -7.56 8.50 -1.47
C LYS A 268 -8.23 8.70 -0.11
N THR A 269 -8.84 9.86 0.11
CA THR A 269 -9.39 10.26 1.41
C THR A 269 -10.44 9.28 1.97
N ALA A 270 -10.61 9.25 3.29
CA ALA A 270 -11.58 8.36 3.94
C ALA A 270 -13.04 8.49 3.43
N PRO A 271 -13.58 9.69 3.13
CA PRO A 271 -14.90 9.81 2.49
C PRO A 271 -14.97 9.23 1.07
N LEU A 272 -13.88 9.28 0.30
CA LEU A 272 -13.80 8.60 -1.00
C LEU A 272 -13.78 7.08 -0.81
N LEU A 273 -13.01 6.57 0.15
CA LEU A 273 -12.98 5.16 0.50
C LEU A 273 -14.37 4.64 0.88
N GLU A 274 -15.11 5.38 1.73
CA GLU A 274 -16.50 5.07 2.13
C GLU A 274 -17.40 4.91 0.91
N ARG A 275 -17.39 5.91 0.01
CA ARG A 275 -18.14 5.89 -1.24
C ARG A 275 -17.79 4.67 -2.10
N ARG A 276 -16.50 4.36 -2.28
CA ARG A 276 -16.07 3.25 -3.15
C ARG A 276 -16.45 1.88 -2.58
N ILE A 277 -16.41 1.68 -1.26
CA ILE A 277 -16.93 0.46 -0.62
C ILE A 277 -18.45 0.35 -0.82
N MET A 278 -19.20 1.45 -0.72
CA MET A 278 -20.64 1.45 -1.03
C MET A 278 -20.95 1.14 -2.49
N GLU A 279 -20.14 1.62 -3.44
CA GLU A 279 -20.28 1.25 -4.86
C GLU A 279 -20.11 -0.26 -5.07
N ILE A 280 -19.18 -0.90 -4.34
CA ILE A 280 -18.94 -2.36 -4.35
C ILE A 280 -20.13 -3.14 -3.78
N LEU A 281 -20.64 -2.74 -2.60
CA LEU A 281 -21.81 -3.40 -1.98
C LEU A 281 -23.08 -3.26 -2.83
N ARG A 282 -23.29 -2.09 -3.44
CA ARG A 282 -24.41 -1.81 -4.36
C ARG A 282 -24.35 -2.66 -5.62
N ALA A 283 -23.17 -2.79 -6.24
CA ALA A 283 -22.96 -3.64 -7.41
C ALA A 283 -23.25 -5.12 -7.11
N GLY A 284 -23.02 -5.57 -5.87
CA GLY A 284 -23.34 -6.92 -5.41
C GLY A 284 -22.14 -7.86 -5.35
N TYR A 285 -20.94 -7.32 -5.12
CA TYR A 285 -19.80 -8.15 -4.73
C TYR A 285 -20.05 -8.77 -3.36
N THR A 286 -19.59 -10.00 -3.18
CA THR A 286 -19.66 -10.77 -1.92
C THR A 286 -18.27 -11.09 -1.36
N GLY A 287 -17.23 -10.49 -1.95
CA GLY A 287 -15.87 -10.50 -1.43
C GLY A 287 -15.13 -9.18 -1.68
N ILE A 288 -14.36 -8.71 -0.70
CA ILE A 288 -13.51 -7.52 -0.79
C ILE A 288 -12.19 -7.82 -0.07
N SER A 289 -11.06 -7.73 -0.77
CA SER A 289 -9.72 -7.70 -0.19
C SER A 289 -9.21 -6.26 -0.16
N HIS A 290 -9.04 -5.70 1.04
CA HIS A 290 -8.60 -4.32 1.24
C HIS A 290 -7.08 -4.24 1.08
N TYR A 291 -6.61 -3.83 -0.10
CA TYR A 291 -5.19 -3.74 -0.44
C TYR A 291 -4.67 -2.29 -0.27
N MET A 292 -3.71 -1.97 0.59
CA MET A 292 -3.34 -2.70 1.80
C MET A 292 -4.35 -2.41 2.92
N PHE A 293 -4.49 -3.32 3.87
CA PHE A 293 -5.13 -3.01 5.15
C PHE A 293 -4.09 -2.54 6.17
N TYR A 294 -2.92 -3.18 6.13
CA TYR A 294 -1.67 -2.74 6.75
C TYR A 294 -0.53 -2.96 5.76
N GLY A 295 0.18 -1.90 5.38
CA GLY A 295 1.25 -2.02 4.39
C GLY A 295 2.61 -2.43 4.97
N GLY A 296 3.06 -1.79 6.05
CA GLY A 296 4.33 -2.11 6.73
C GLY A 296 5.56 -1.37 6.16
N THR A 297 6.73 -2.01 6.19
CA THR A 297 8.02 -1.39 5.81
C THR A 297 8.79 -2.25 4.80
N ASN A 298 9.43 -1.59 3.82
CA ASN A 298 10.36 -2.21 2.87
C ASN A 298 11.77 -2.33 3.48
N PHE A 299 11.93 -3.18 4.51
CA PHE A 299 13.23 -3.47 5.11
C PHE A 299 14.23 -4.07 4.10
N GLY A 300 15.51 -4.17 4.46
CA GLY A 300 16.55 -4.84 3.67
C GLY A 300 16.96 -4.16 2.36
N GLY A 301 16.19 -3.17 1.89
CA GLY A 301 16.33 -2.58 0.54
C GLY A 301 15.31 -3.10 -0.47
N TYR A 302 14.38 -3.97 -0.06
CA TYR A 302 13.40 -4.64 -0.92
C TYR A 302 12.29 -3.74 -1.53
N GLY A 303 12.36 -2.42 -1.37
CA GLY A 303 11.49 -1.51 -2.13
C GLY A 303 11.88 -1.57 -3.62
N GLY A 304 10.96 -1.99 -4.49
CA GLY A 304 11.22 -2.16 -5.91
C GLY A 304 11.19 -0.86 -6.73
N ARG A 305 11.11 -1.01 -8.04
CA ARG A 305 10.93 0.07 -9.02
C ARG A 305 9.66 -0.17 -9.84
N THR A 306 8.74 0.79 -9.86
CA THR A 306 7.46 0.66 -10.56
C THR A 306 7.51 1.33 -11.95
N MET A 307 6.69 0.86 -12.88
CA MET A 307 6.54 1.46 -14.20
C MET A 307 5.67 2.73 -14.15
N GLY A 308 6.00 3.72 -14.99
CA GLY A 308 5.25 4.98 -15.15
C GLY A 308 6.14 6.19 -15.46
N SER A 309 7.37 6.21 -14.95
CA SER A 309 8.47 7.06 -15.38
C SER A 309 9.81 6.31 -15.27
N SER A 310 10.90 6.99 -15.60
CA SER A 310 12.26 6.46 -15.49
C SER A 310 12.73 6.21 -14.04
N ASP A 311 12.10 6.83 -13.04
CA ASP A 311 12.69 7.11 -11.73
C ASP A 311 11.77 6.81 -10.54
N ILE A 312 10.72 6.00 -10.73
CA ILE A 312 9.78 5.58 -9.67
C ILE A 312 10.38 4.46 -8.81
N PHE A 313 11.34 4.82 -7.95
CA PHE A 313 11.92 3.94 -6.94
C PHE A 313 11.15 4.04 -5.62
N MET A 314 10.72 2.92 -5.06
CA MET A 314 9.93 2.90 -3.81
C MET A 314 10.75 3.43 -2.63
N ILE A 315 10.06 4.16 -1.74
CA ILE A 315 10.62 4.57 -0.44
C ILE A 315 10.70 3.37 0.53
N THR A 316 11.34 3.59 1.67
CA THR A 316 11.51 2.54 2.69
C THR A 316 10.22 2.29 3.47
N SER A 317 9.41 3.32 3.74
CA SER A 317 8.05 3.11 4.24
C SER A 317 7.19 2.42 3.18
N TYR A 318 6.31 1.53 3.62
CA TYR A 318 5.17 1.07 2.82
C TYR A 318 3.88 1.26 3.63
N ASP A 319 3.75 2.38 4.33
CA ASP A 319 2.53 2.79 5.04
C ASP A 319 1.28 2.71 4.15
N TYR A 320 1.45 3.03 2.87
CA TYR A 320 0.45 2.97 1.81
C TYR A 320 -0.74 3.92 2.02
N ASP A 321 -0.76 4.80 3.03
CA ASP A 321 -1.96 5.52 3.49
C ASP A 321 -3.10 4.50 3.76
N ALA A 322 -2.78 3.40 4.45
CA ALA A 322 -3.68 2.28 4.68
C ALA A 322 -4.65 2.52 5.88
N PRO A 323 -5.69 1.67 6.07
CA PRO A 323 -6.49 1.62 7.28
C PRO A 323 -5.64 1.57 8.56
N LEU A 324 -4.66 0.67 8.64
CA LEU A 324 -3.62 0.71 9.68
C LEU A 324 -2.34 1.32 9.11
N ASN A 325 -1.81 2.33 9.80
CA ASN A 325 -0.53 2.93 9.44
C ASN A 325 0.64 1.96 9.71
N GLU A 326 1.85 2.30 9.26
CA GLU A 326 3.09 1.49 9.37
C GLU A 326 3.43 1.02 10.81
N TYR A 327 2.87 1.65 11.84
CA TYR A 327 3.04 1.34 13.26
C TYR A 327 1.85 0.62 13.91
N GLY A 328 0.89 0.16 13.09
CA GLY A 328 -0.32 -0.55 13.53
C GLY A 328 -1.36 0.37 14.21
N ARG A 329 -1.28 1.70 14.03
CA ARG A 329 -2.28 2.64 14.56
C ARG A 329 -3.46 2.76 13.60
N VAL A 330 -4.65 2.92 14.17
CA VAL A 330 -5.88 3.16 13.43
C VAL A 330 -5.90 4.56 12.81
N THR A 331 -6.27 4.65 11.53
CA THR A 331 -6.44 5.92 10.80
C THR A 331 -7.93 6.25 10.60
N PRO A 332 -8.29 7.43 10.05
CA PRO A 332 -9.66 7.69 9.61
C PRO A 332 -10.19 6.66 8.60
N LYS A 333 -9.31 6.01 7.82
CA LYS A 333 -9.67 4.92 6.91
C LYS A 333 -9.99 3.63 7.66
N TYR A 334 -9.32 3.32 8.78
CA TYR A 334 -9.74 2.23 9.67
C TYR A 334 -11.16 2.43 10.15
N ALA A 335 -11.50 3.63 10.60
CA ALA A 335 -12.85 3.92 11.09
C ALA A 335 -13.92 3.70 10.02
N VAL A 336 -13.71 4.20 8.79
CA VAL A 336 -14.59 3.94 7.63
C VAL A 336 -14.69 2.44 7.35
N THR A 337 -13.55 1.76 7.17
CA THR A 337 -13.50 0.35 6.80
C THR A 337 -14.18 -0.52 7.85
N LYS A 338 -13.94 -0.25 9.15
CA LYS A 338 -14.59 -0.91 10.29
C LYS A 338 -16.10 -0.71 10.29
N ASN A 339 -16.58 0.52 10.17
CA ASN A 339 -18.01 0.81 10.26
C ASN A 339 -18.79 0.13 9.12
N LEU A 340 -18.21 0.08 7.91
CA LEU A 340 -18.81 -0.61 6.77
C LEU A 340 -18.69 -2.14 6.91
N SER A 341 -17.59 -2.65 7.45
CA SER A 341 -17.43 -4.07 7.79
C SER A 341 -18.44 -4.52 8.86
N TYR A 342 -18.78 -3.66 9.82
CA TYR A 342 -19.83 -3.93 10.81
C TYR A 342 -21.25 -3.86 10.19
N PHE A 343 -21.50 -2.96 9.23
CA PHE A 343 -22.74 -2.99 8.42
C PHE A 343 -22.84 -4.30 7.61
N VAL A 344 -21.75 -4.74 6.99
CA VAL A 344 -21.65 -6.04 6.30
C VAL A 344 -21.81 -7.22 7.27
N HIS A 345 -21.29 -7.14 8.50
CA HIS A 345 -21.56 -8.15 9.52
C HIS A 345 -23.06 -8.22 9.87
N ALA A 346 -23.72 -7.07 9.99
CA ALA A 346 -25.14 -7.01 10.34
C ALA A 346 -26.06 -7.48 9.21
N PHE A 347 -25.79 -7.10 7.96
CA PHE A 347 -26.70 -7.31 6.82
C PHE A 347 -26.10 -8.18 5.69
N GLY A 348 -24.95 -8.80 5.91
CA GLY A 348 -24.22 -9.60 4.91
C GLY A 348 -25.04 -10.77 4.36
N ALA A 349 -25.77 -11.47 5.22
CA ALA A 349 -26.69 -12.54 4.81
C ALA A 349 -27.70 -12.04 3.75
N LEU A 350 -28.37 -10.91 4.03
CA LEU A 350 -29.29 -10.27 3.10
C LEU A 350 -28.58 -9.78 1.84
N LEU A 351 -27.42 -9.12 1.97
CA LEU A 351 -26.64 -8.64 0.81
C LEU A 351 -26.32 -9.77 -0.17
N MET A 352 -25.90 -10.94 0.32
CA MET A 352 -25.59 -12.13 -0.49
C MET A 352 -26.82 -12.82 -1.10
N GLU A 353 -28.01 -12.63 -0.51
CA GLU A 353 -29.26 -13.14 -1.04
C GLU A 353 -29.89 -12.22 -2.10
N THR A 354 -29.57 -10.91 -2.05
CA THR A 354 -30.21 -9.91 -2.90
C THR A 354 -29.76 -9.89 -4.36
N GLU A 355 -30.72 -9.66 -5.26
CA GLU A 355 -30.50 -9.35 -6.68
C GLU A 355 -30.73 -7.86 -6.95
N GLU A 356 -30.13 -7.32 -8.02
CA GLU A 356 -30.34 -5.92 -8.42
C GLU A 356 -31.78 -5.67 -8.88
N ILE A 357 -32.35 -4.55 -8.45
CA ILE A 357 -33.66 -4.07 -8.90
C ILE A 357 -33.44 -3.26 -10.19
N PRO A 358 -34.02 -3.65 -11.34
CA PRO A 358 -33.90 -2.89 -12.59
C PRO A 358 -34.42 -1.46 -12.44
N GLU A 359 -33.80 -0.50 -13.12
CA GLU A 359 -34.10 0.93 -12.96
C GLU A 359 -35.58 1.26 -13.24
N GLU A 360 -36.22 0.58 -14.20
CA GLU A 360 -37.64 0.73 -14.52
C GLU A 360 -38.60 0.19 -13.44
N GLN A 361 -38.09 -0.54 -12.46
CA GLN A 361 -38.83 -1.07 -11.30
C GLN A 361 -38.59 -0.25 -10.02
N ILE A 362 -37.74 0.79 -10.07
CA ILE A 362 -37.47 1.65 -8.92
C ILE A 362 -38.65 2.61 -8.70
N VAL A 363 -39.39 2.36 -7.62
CA VAL A 363 -40.59 3.12 -7.22
C VAL A 363 -40.31 4.16 -6.12
N VAL A 364 -39.05 4.28 -5.68
CA VAL A 364 -38.60 5.24 -4.67
C VAL A 364 -38.62 6.66 -5.26
N ARG A 365 -39.34 7.57 -4.61
CA ARG A 365 -39.38 8.99 -4.97
C ARG A 365 -38.44 9.79 -4.10
N HIS A 366 -37.64 10.64 -4.74
CA HIS A 366 -36.58 11.45 -4.13
C HIS A 366 -36.58 12.86 -4.77
N PRO A 367 -35.95 13.88 -4.15
CA PRO A 367 -35.76 15.18 -4.79
C PRO A 367 -34.73 15.12 -5.94
N GLU A 368 -34.65 16.21 -6.71
CA GLU A 368 -33.60 16.42 -7.70
C GLU A 368 -32.19 16.38 -7.07
N GLY A 369 -31.19 15.99 -7.84
CA GLY A 369 -29.79 15.86 -7.39
C GLY A 369 -29.47 14.57 -6.63
N ILE A 370 -30.38 13.59 -6.63
CA ILE A 370 -30.21 12.26 -6.01
C ILE A 370 -30.36 11.18 -7.07
N SER A 371 -29.61 10.09 -6.96
CA SER A 371 -29.87 8.84 -7.70
C SER A 371 -30.08 7.67 -6.75
N VAL A 372 -30.85 6.68 -7.19
CA VAL A 372 -31.20 5.49 -6.41
C VAL A 372 -30.93 4.25 -7.24
N ARG A 373 -30.20 3.28 -6.69
CA ARG A 373 -30.21 1.88 -7.15
C ARG A 373 -30.71 1.01 -6.01
N GLY A 374 -31.31 -0.14 -6.32
CA GLY A 374 -31.87 -1.03 -5.31
C GLY A 374 -31.36 -2.45 -5.44
N ARG A 375 -31.38 -3.19 -4.33
CA ARG A 375 -31.26 -4.65 -4.31
C ARG A 375 -32.39 -5.24 -3.47
N GLN A 376 -32.90 -6.43 -3.83
CA GLN A 376 -33.99 -7.09 -3.10
C GLN A 376 -33.79 -8.60 -2.95
N ALA A 377 -34.27 -9.13 -1.82
CA ALA A 377 -34.53 -10.55 -1.60
C ALA A 377 -35.92 -10.69 -0.98
N ASP A 378 -36.78 -11.50 -1.61
CA ASP A 378 -38.21 -11.56 -1.30
C ASP A 378 -38.88 -10.18 -1.21
N ASN A 379 -39.35 -9.77 -0.03
CA ASN A 379 -39.95 -8.46 0.23
C ASN A 379 -38.99 -7.46 0.89
N GLN A 380 -37.76 -7.87 1.19
CA GLN A 380 -36.74 -7.06 1.86
C GLN A 380 -35.93 -6.29 0.81
N LYS A 381 -35.74 -4.98 0.99
CA LYS A 381 -35.01 -4.15 0.03
C LYS A 381 -33.91 -3.33 0.70
N ILE A 382 -32.81 -3.14 -0.04
CA ILE A 382 -31.72 -2.22 0.31
C ILE A 382 -31.62 -1.21 -0.83
N TRP A 383 -31.91 0.05 -0.52
CA TRP A 383 -31.85 1.16 -1.48
C TRP A 383 -30.57 1.96 -1.25
N PHE A 384 -29.72 2.06 -2.28
CA PHE A 384 -28.49 2.85 -2.22
C PHE A 384 -28.76 4.24 -2.78
N LEU A 385 -28.80 5.22 -1.86
CA LEU A 385 -29.11 6.62 -2.15
C LEU A 385 -27.82 7.41 -2.34
N GLU A 386 -27.59 7.98 -3.51
CA GLU A 386 -26.39 8.75 -3.85
C GLU A 386 -26.70 10.24 -4.02
N SER A 387 -25.88 11.11 -3.42
CA SER A 387 -25.99 12.56 -3.56
C SER A 387 -25.06 13.15 -4.62
N HIS A 388 -25.66 13.88 -5.57
CA HIS A 388 -24.98 14.71 -6.57
C HIS A 388 -25.03 16.21 -6.23
N LYS A 389 -25.30 16.55 -4.96
CA LYS A 389 -25.41 17.92 -4.46
C LYS A 389 -24.08 18.42 -3.88
N ASP A 390 -23.85 19.73 -3.97
CA ASP A 390 -22.63 20.39 -3.46
C ASP A 390 -22.62 20.60 -1.92
N GLU A 391 -23.78 20.47 -1.26
CA GLU A 391 -23.92 20.62 0.20
C GLU A 391 -24.66 19.46 0.85
N ARG A 392 -24.51 19.34 2.19
CA ARG A 392 -25.22 18.34 2.99
C ARG A 392 -26.67 18.74 3.16
N GLU A 393 -27.60 17.86 2.82
CA GLU A 393 -29.04 18.11 2.95
C GLU A 393 -29.76 16.95 3.64
N THR A 394 -30.80 17.26 4.43
CA THR A 394 -31.77 16.29 4.94
C THR A 394 -33.04 16.35 4.11
N MET A 395 -33.35 15.27 3.40
CA MET A 395 -34.46 15.18 2.46
C MET A 395 -35.42 14.05 2.81
N HIS A 396 -36.64 14.11 2.30
CA HIS A 396 -37.65 13.08 2.50
C HIS A 396 -37.64 12.12 1.30
N ILE A 397 -37.38 10.85 1.57
CA ILE A 397 -37.41 9.76 0.60
C ILE A 397 -38.73 9.01 0.79
N THR A 398 -39.53 8.92 -0.28
CA THR A 398 -40.83 8.24 -0.25
C THR A 398 -40.73 6.88 -0.94
N LEU A 399 -40.92 5.84 -0.15
CA LEU A 399 -40.91 4.43 -0.54
C LEU A 399 -42.29 3.98 -1.07
N GLU A 400 -42.42 2.66 -1.27
CA GLU A 400 -43.69 2.00 -1.55
C GLU A 400 -44.79 2.37 -0.54
N GLU A 401 -46.04 2.36 -1.02
CA GLU A 401 -47.25 2.72 -0.27
C GLU A 401 -47.24 4.13 0.35
N GLY A 402 -46.30 5.00 -0.07
CA GLY A 402 -46.19 6.38 0.40
C GLY A 402 -45.50 6.55 1.75
N ARG A 403 -44.92 5.48 2.34
CA ARG A 403 -44.06 5.58 3.54
C ARG A 403 -42.92 6.54 3.25
N THR A 404 -42.61 7.45 4.17
CA THR A 404 -41.67 8.55 3.91
C THR A 404 -40.74 8.78 5.09
N LEU A 405 -39.43 8.63 4.86
CA LEU A 405 -38.39 8.77 5.88
C LEU A 405 -37.44 9.94 5.52
N PRO A 406 -36.98 10.73 6.51
CA PRO A 406 -35.88 11.65 6.32
C PRO A 406 -34.56 10.88 6.20
N VAL A 407 -33.72 11.28 5.23
CA VAL A 407 -32.36 10.81 5.02
C VAL A 407 -31.45 12.04 4.91
N SER A 408 -30.31 12.03 5.59
CA SER A 408 -29.26 13.05 5.41
C SER A 408 -28.13 12.48 4.57
N LEU A 409 -27.71 13.21 3.53
CA LEU A 409 -26.58 12.85 2.68
C LEU A 409 -25.55 13.99 2.63
N ASN A 410 -24.27 13.65 2.71
CA ASN A 410 -23.18 14.58 2.36
C ASN A 410 -22.93 14.58 0.83
N PRO A 411 -22.24 15.60 0.28
CA PRO A 411 -21.84 15.64 -1.12
C PRO A 411 -21.11 14.38 -1.57
N GLY A 412 -21.55 13.76 -2.66
CA GLY A 412 -20.95 12.55 -3.22
C GLY A 412 -21.11 11.26 -2.37
N GLN A 413 -21.77 11.32 -1.21
CA GLN A 413 -21.97 10.16 -0.33
C GLN A 413 -23.02 9.20 -0.90
N ILE A 414 -22.85 7.91 -0.60
CA ILE A 414 -23.85 6.87 -0.83
C ILE A 414 -24.26 6.30 0.53
N VAL A 415 -25.57 6.27 0.83
CA VAL A 415 -26.09 5.69 2.08
C VAL A 415 -27.11 4.59 1.76
N PRO A 416 -27.01 3.41 2.42
CA PRO A 416 -28.04 2.38 2.34
C PRO A 416 -29.24 2.79 3.20
N LEU A 417 -30.42 2.79 2.58
CA LEU A 417 -31.70 2.78 3.26
C LEU A 417 -32.22 1.35 3.28
N LEU A 418 -32.46 0.82 4.49
CA LEU A 418 -33.05 -0.50 4.70
C LEU A 418 -34.58 -0.35 4.65
N ASP A 419 -35.26 -1.21 3.89
CA ASP A 419 -36.71 -1.18 3.70
C ASP A 419 -37.33 -2.56 3.95
N ARG A 420 -38.14 -2.65 5.02
CA ARG A 420 -38.76 -3.87 5.56
C ARG A 420 -37.78 -5.04 5.73
N VAL A 421 -36.57 -4.76 6.20
CA VAL A 421 -35.55 -5.78 6.50
C VAL A 421 -35.92 -6.52 7.78
N GLN A 422 -35.96 -7.85 7.75
CA GLN A 422 -36.36 -8.66 8.89
C GLN A 422 -35.21 -8.77 9.91
N ILE A 423 -35.40 -8.20 11.09
CA ILE A 423 -34.41 -8.28 12.18
C ILE A 423 -34.72 -9.40 13.17
N ALA A 424 -36.02 -9.66 13.41
CA ALA A 424 -36.50 -10.74 14.25
C ALA A 424 -37.74 -11.42 13.67
N GLU A 425 -38.22 -12.47 14.33
CA GLU A 425 -39.43 -13.20 13.93
C GLU A 425 -40.63 -12.24 13.92
N HIS A 426 -41.24 -12.02 12.75
CA HIS A 426 -42.31 -11.04 12.53
C HIS A 426 -42.01 -9.58 12.97
N VAL A 427 -40.73 -9.17 13.01
CA VAL A 427 -40.33 -7.78 13.26
C VAL A 427 -39.46 -7.28 12.11
N TYR A 428 -39.96 -6.30 11.37
CA TYR A 428 -39.28 -5.71 10.22
C TYR A 428 -38.87 -4.27 10.50
N LEU A 429 -37.74 -3.88 9.91
CA LEU A 429 -37.05 -2.63 10.12
C LEU A 429 -37.01 -1.82 8.82
N THR A 430 -37.39 -0.55 8.89
CA THR A 430 -37.12 0.43 7.83
C THR A 430 -36.32 1.58 8.43
N ALA A 431 -35.15 1.89 7.85
CA ALA A 431 -34.20 2.85 8.42
C ALA A 431 -33.48 3.65 7.34
N GLY A 432 -33.57 4.98 7.41
CA GLY A 432 -32.88 5.93 6.53
C GLY A 432 -31.51 6.38 7.06
N THR A 433 -30.84 5.55 7.85
CA THR A 433 -29.59 5.87 8.55
C THR A 433 -28.74 4.61 8.70
N MET A 434 -27.43 4.78 8.94
CA MET A 434 -26.52 3.65 9.06
C MET A 434 -26.82 2.79 10.30
N ILE A 435 -26.76 1.46 10.15
CA ILE A 435 -26.86 0.50 11.25
C ILE A 435 -25.63 -0.41 11.24
N THR A 436 -24.86 -0.38 12.32
CA THR A 436 -23.53 -1.02 12.43
C THR A 436 -23.52 -2.20 13.40
N GLY A 437 -24.67 -2.83 13.62
CA GLY A 437 -24.81 -4.04 14.43
C GLY A 437 -26.28 -4.41 14.60
N ASN A 438 -26.56 -5.71 14.74
CA ASN A 438 -27.89 -6.29 14.95
C ASN A 438 -27.82 -7.59 15.76
N GLU A 439 -26.99 -7.61 16.79
CA GLU A 439 -26.54 -8.83 17.46
C GLU A 439 -27.24 -9.06 18.81
N MET A 440 -27.33 -10.32 19.24
CA MET A 440 -27.83 -10.64 20.58
C MET A 440 -26.77 -10.33 21.64
N ILE A 441 -27.06 -9.39 22.53
CA ILE A 441 -26.21 -9.02 23.67
C ILE A 441 -27.02 -9.23 24.95
N ASN A 442 -26.54 -10.06 25.87
CA ASN A 442 -27.18 -10.34 27.16
C ASN A 442 -28.67 -10.72 27.07
N GLY A 443 -29.09 -11.33 25.94
CA GLY A 443 -30.47 -11.74 25.68
C GLY A 443 -31.35 -10.70 24.97
N GLU A 444 -30.84 -9.50 24.66
CA GLU A 444 -31.53 -8.45 23.92
C GLU A 444 -30.96 -8.30 22.49
N LEU A 445 -31.83 -8.16 21.49
CA LEU A 445 -31.41 -7.87 20.11
C LEU A 445 -30.95 -6.41 20.02
N THR A 446 -29.64 -6.19 19.92
CA THR A 446 -29.05 -4.84 19.99
C THR A 446 -28.73 -4.29 18.61
N LEU A 447 -29.37 -3.18 18.25
CA LEU A 447 -29.07 -2.41 17.04
C LEU A 447 -28.19 -1.20 17.38
N PHE A 448 -27.10 -1.01 16.64
CA PHE A 448 -26.27 0.20 16.70
C PHE A 448 -26.69 1.16 15.60
N ILE A 449 -27.28 2.29 15.96
CA ILE A 449 -27.89 3.25 15.02
C ILE A 449 -27.01 4.50 14.99
N VAL A 450 -26.47 4.83 13.81
CA VAL A 450 -25.41 5.82 13.64
C VAL A 450 -25.83 6.91 12.67
N ALA A 451 -25.54 8.16 13.04
CA ALA A 451 -25.71 9.35 12.23
C ALA A 451 -24.69 10.44 12.63
N ALA A 452 -24.68 11.60 11.98
CA ALA A 452 -23.81 12.69 12.43
C ALA A 452 -24.32 13.34 13.73
N ALA A 453 -23.42 13.95 14.51
CA ALA A 453 -23.78 14.67 15.73
C ALA A 453 -24.82 15.79 15.44
N GLY A 454 -25.83 15.90 16.31
CA GLY A 454 -26.97 16.80 16.16
C GLY A 454 -28.00 16.39 15.10
N GLN A 455 -27.82 15.27 14.40
CA GLN A 455 -28.78 14.79 13.41
C GLN A 455 -29.98 14.10 14.10
N ARG A 456 -31.17 14.30 13.52
CA ARG A 456 -32.35 13.45 13.74
C ARG A 456 -32.34 12.33 12.70
N SER A 457 -32.41 11.08 13.14
CA SER A 457 -32.73 9.94 12.28
C SER A 457 -34.13 9.41 12.60
N VAL A 458 -34.67 8.61 11.68
CA VAL A 458 -35.97 7.95 11.83
C VAL A 458 -35.80 6.47 11.57
N VAL A 459 -36.39 5.67 12.45
CA VAL A 459 -36.51 4.23 12.31
C VAL A 459 -37.97 3.85 12.43
N GLU A 460 -38.45 2.98 11.54
CA GLU A 460 -39.79 2.41 11.57
C GLU A 460 -39.68 0.90 11.86
N LEU A 461 -40.40 0.42 12.87
CA LEU A 461 -40.55 -1.00 13.21
C LEU A 461 -41.97 -1.47 12.86
N GLU A 462 -42.08 -2.48 12.02
CA GLU A 462 -43.34 -3.19 11.74
C GLU A 462 -43.47 -4.34 12.74
N ALA A 463 -44.43 -4.23 13.67
CA ALA A 463 -44.72 -5.19 14.74
C ALA A 463 -46.14 -5.02 15.27
N GLU A 464 -46.81 -6.12 15.63
CA GLU A 464 -48.18 -6.08 16.19
C GLU A 464 -48.25 -5.29 17.50
N VAL A 465 -47.23 -5.45 18.35
CA VAL A 465 -47.09 -4.76 19.64
C VAL A 465 -45.66 -4.27 19.79
N LEU A 466 -45.49 -3.00 20.13
CA LEU A 466 -44.23 -2.40 20.55
C LEU A 466 -44.43 -1.67 21.88
N ASN A 467 -43.58 -1.97 22.88
CA ASN A 467 -43.52 -1.24 24.14
C ASN A 467 -42.12 -0.64 24.33
N VAL A 468 -42.02 0.61 24.80
CA VAL A 468 -40.76 1.17 25.29
C VAL A 468 -40.63 0.78 26.77
N THR A 469 -39.61 0.00 27.11
CA THR A 469 -39.40 -0.55 28.45
C THR A 469 -38.38 0.26 29.27
N GLY A 470 -37.47 0.98 28.61
CA GLY A 470 -36.50 1.87 29.23
C GLY A 470 -35.86 2.82 28.22
N SER A 471 -35.29 3.94 28.68
CA SER A 471 -34.52 4.84 27.82
C SER A 471 -33.62 5.76 28.64
N THR A 472 -32.41 6.03 28.16
CA THR A 472 -31.52 7.09 28.68
C THR A 472 -31.71 8.43 27.96
N VAL A 473 -32.38 8.42 26.80
CA VAL A 473 -32.63 9.59 25.94
C VAL A 473 -34.13 9.85 25.77
N GLN A 474 -34.49 11.02 25.24
CA GLN A 474 -35.87 11.24 24.79
C GLN A 474 -36.12 10.49 23.48
N VAL A 475 -37.21 9.72 23.44
CA VAL A 475 -37.72 9.04 22.24
C VAL A 475 -39.16 9.45 22.03
N LEU A 476 -39.52 9.81 20.80
CA LEU A 476 -40.89 9.98 20.36
C LEU A 476 -41.28 8.76 19.54
N VAL A 477 -42.42 8.14 19.87
CA VAL A 477 -42.96 6.98 19.16
C VAL A 477 -44.35 7.32 18.63
N GLU A 478 -44.54 7.22 17.32
CA GLU A 478 -45.83 7.35 16.64
C GLU A 478 -46.27 5.99 16.09
N HIS A 479 -47.51 5.57 16.35
CA HIS A 479 -48.03 4.26 15.93
C HIS A 479 -49.10 4.41 14.84
N ASP A 480 -48.80 3.91 13.63
CA ASP A 480 -49.79 3.70 12.58
C ASP A 480 -50.47 2.33 12.76
N SER A 481 -51.57 2.36 13.51
CA SER A 481 -52.42 1.19 13.76
C SER A 481 -53.04 0.53 12.51
N ALA A 482 -53.05 1.21 11.35
CA ALA A 482 -53.55 0.62 10.11
C ALA A 482 -52.50 -0.24 9.40
N ARG A 483 -51.22 -0.06 9.74
CA ARG A 483 -50.06 -0.75 9.15
C ARG A 483 -49.26 -1.56 10.17
N SER A 484 -49.58 -1.47 11.46
CA SER A 484 -48.77 -2.02 12.57
C SER A 484 -47.32 -1.50 12.53
N VAL A 485 -47.14 -0.23 12.15
CA VAL A 485 -45.84 0.43 12.06
C VAL A 485 -45.66 1.42 13.20
N HIS A 486 -44.55 1.31 13.91
CA HIS A 486 -44.14 2.20 14.99
C HIS A 486 -42.93 3.01 14.50
N ARG A 487 -43.09 4.32 14.41
CA ARG A 487 -42.07 5.27 13.97
C ARG A 487 -41.37 5.87 15.18
N LEU A 488 -40.05 5.74 15.25
CA LEU A 488 -39.21 6.24 16.33
C LEU A 488 -38.32 7.37 15.80
N ASP A 489 -38.40 8.53 16.46
CA ASP A 489 -37.49 9.65 16.23
C ASP A 489 -36.30 9.58 17.19
N LEU A 490 -35.09 9.63 16.61
CA LEU A 490 -33.83 9.40 17.31
C LEU A 490 -32.91 10.61 17.10
N PHE A 491 -32.26 11.08 18.17
CA PHE A 491 -31.35 12.24 18.13
C PHE A 491 -29.95 11.81 18.54
N HIS A 492 -28.95 12.14 17.72
CA HIS A 492 -27.58 11.66 17.87
C HIS A 492 -26.69 12.72 18.51
N PHE A 493 -25.96 12.35 19.56
CA PHE A 493 -25.03 13.19 20.30
C PHE A 493 -23.76 12.38 20.63
N GLN A 494 -22.73 13.06 21.16
CA GLN A 494 -21.47 12.40 21.54
C GLN A 494 -21.65 11.42 22.70
N GLU A 495 -22.54 11.73 23.65
CA GLU A 495 -22.98 10.80 24.70
C GLU A 495 -23.84 9.66 24.11
N PRO A 496 -23.48 8.38 24.30
CA PRO A 496 -24.27 7.24 23.83
C PRO A 496 -25.69 7.21 24.39
N GLY A 497 -26.69 7.25 23.50
CA GLY A 497 -28.09 7.01 23.86
C GLY A 497 -28.43 5.53 23.89
N MET A 498 -29.34 5.12 24.78
CA MET A 498 -29.87 3.76 24.83
C MET A 498 -31.39 3.79 24.96
N ILE A 499 -32.08 2.97 24.18
CA ILE A 499 -33.53 2.76 24.25
C ILE A 499 -33.79 1.26 24.30
N GLN A 500 -34.54 0.82 25.30
CA GLN A 500 -34.97 -0.57 25.46
C GLN A 500 -36.44 -0.69 25.06
N LEU A 501 -36.71 -1.70 24.23
CA LEU A 501 -37.97 -1.94 23.55
C LEU A 501 -38.36 -3.41 23.72
N GLU A 502 -39.65 -3.70 23.60
CA GLU A 502 -40.16 -5.06 23.44
C GLU A 502 -41.11 -5.08 22.24
N ALA A 503 -40.74 -5.81 21.18
CA ALA A 503 -41.51 -5.94 19.94
C ALA A 503 -42.01 -7.38 19.79
N ASN A 504 -43.33 -7.61 19.77
CA ASN A 504 -43.93 -8.96 19.76
C ASN A 504 -43.38 -9.92 20.84
N GLY A 505 -43.00 -9.40 22.02
CA GLY A 505 -42.38 -10.17 23.10
C GLY A 505 -40.87 -10.45 22.93
N ILE A 506 -40.23 -9.88 21.90
CA ILE A 506 -38.79 -9.94 21.65
C ILE A 506 -38.14 -8.67 22.24
N PRO A 507 -37.21 -8.78 23.18
CA PRO A 507 -36.49 -7.62 23.71
C PRO A 507 -35.49 -7.08 22.68
N ILE A 508 -35.55 -5.78 22.42
CA ILE A 508 -34.73 -5.06 21.46
C ILE A 508 -34.08 -3.87 22.18
N ARG A 509 -32.80 -3.62 21.92
CA ARG A 509 -32.06 -2.46 22.41
C ARG A 509 -31.57 -1.63 21.22
N PHE A 510 -31.83 -0.34 21.22
CA PHE A 510 -31.18 0.61 20.31
C PHE A 510 -30.05 1.32 21.06
N VAL A 511 -28.84 1.28 20.49
CA VAL A 511 -27.68 2.08 20.93
C VAL A 511 -27.50 3.19 19.90
N ILE A 512 -27.76 4.42 20.33
CA ILE A 512 -27.76 5.62 19.47
C ILE A 512 -26.41 6.31 19.60
N LEU A 513 -25.62 6.30 18.53
CA LEU A 513 -24.28 6.88 18.51
C LEU A 513 -24.18 7.97 17.44
N ASP A 514 -23.39 9.01 17.69
CA ASP A 514 -22.87 9.79 16.58
C ASP A 514 -21.70 9.09 15.87
N GLN A 515 -21.33 9.63 14.70
CA GLN A 515 -20.30 9.07 13.85
C GLN A 515 -18.90 9.04 14.51
N GLU A 516 -18.54 10.00 15.36
CA GLU A 516 -17.24 10.00 16.04
C GLU A 516 -17.22 8.94 17.15
N THR A 517 -18.29 8.85 17.94
CA THR A 517 -18.40 7.81 18.97
C THR A 517 -18.45 6.40 18.35
N MET A 518 -19.07 6.23 17.18
CA MET A 518 -18.99 4.98 16.41
C MET A 518 -17.56 4.69 15.92
N ASN A 519 -16.82 5.70 15.45
CA ASN A 519 -15.41 5.53 15.06
C ASN A 519 -14.55 5.03 16.24
N ARG A 520 -14.96 5.32 17.48
CA ARG A 520 -14.36 4.87 18.75
C ARG A 520 -15.05 3.66 19.40
N THR A 521 -15.90 2.95 18.65
CA THR A 521 -16.62 1.74 19.11
C THR A 521 -15.97 0.45 18.60
N TRP A 522 -15.74 -0.50 19.50
CA TRP A 522 -14.96 -1.71 19.28
C TRP A 522 -15.81 -2.94 19.61
N ARG A 523 -15.99 -3.83 18.63
CA ARG A 523 -16.70 -5.09 18.75
C ARG A 523 -15.70 -6.17 19.18
N LEU A 524 -15.99 -6.85 20.28
CA LEU A 524 -15.06 -7.75 20.97
C LEU A 524 -15.75 -9.11 21.17
N VAL A 525 -15.33 -10.12 20.41
CA VAL A 525 -15.84 -11.50 20.55
C VAL A 525 -15.03 -12.22 21.62
N ALA A 526 -15.69 -12.88 22.59
CA ALA A 526 -15.00 -13.68 23.61
C ALA A 526 -14.31 -14.92 22.99
N THR A 527 -13.26 -15.40 23.65
CA THR A 527 -12.44 -16.54 23.20
C THR A 527 -13.20 -17.86 23.15
N ASP A 528 -14.34 -17.98 23.85
CA ASP A 528 -15.23 -19.15 23.82
C ASP A 528 -16.42 -19.01 22.86
N GLN A 529 -16.50 -17.89 22.12
CA GLN A 529 -17.60 -17.50 21.24
C GLN A 529 -19.00 -17.44 21.90
N LYS A 530 -19.11 -17.40 23.23
CA LYS A 530 -20.40 -17.36 23.95
C LYS A 530 -20.76 -15.97 24.48
N GLY A 531 -19.77 -15.12 24.72
CA GLY A 531 -19.96 -13.73 25.10
C GLY A 531 -19.61 -12.75 23.97
N LEU A 532 -20.52 -11.84 23.65
CA LEU A 532 -20.23 -10.66 22.83
C LEU A 532 -20.05 -9.44 23.74
N ARG A 533 -18.98 -8.68 23.52
CA ARG A 533 -18.65 -7.45 24.26
C ARG A 533 -18.52 -6.29 23.27
N TYR A 534 -18.86 -5.09 23.74
CA TYR A 534 -18.53 -3.85 23.06
C TYR A 534 -17.85 -2.88 24.03
N ALA A 535 -16.88 -2.15 23.52
CA ALA A 535 -16.23 -1.04 24.20
C ALA A 535 -16.37 0.23 23.35
N ILE A 536 -16.93 1.29 23.93
CA ILE A 536 -17.31 2.52 23.24
C ILE A 536 -16.53 3.68 23.88
N GLY A 537 -15.82 4.46 23.05
CA GLY A 537 -15.15 5.70 23.44
C GLY A 537 -13.62 5.66 23.42
N PHE A 538 -13.02 4.47 23.33
CA PHE A 538 -11.55 4.30 23.25
C PHE A 538 -10.96 4.77 21.92
N ASP A 539 -9.80 5.44 21.98
CA ASP A 539 -9.04 5.93 20.82
C ASP A 539 -8.33 4.81 20.03
N ASP A 540 -7.78 3.83 20.75
CA ASP A 540 -7.13 2.63 20.23
C ASP A 540 -7.41 1.48 21.22
N VAL A 541 -7.40 0.24 20.74
CA VAL A 541 -7.65 -0.96 21.54
C VAL A 541 -6.64 -2.05 21.17
N ASP A 542 -6.15 -2.75 22.20
CA ASP A 542 -5.39 -4.00 22.11
C ASP A 542 -6.04 -5.06 23.01
N VAL A 543 -5.92 -6.34 22.66
CA VAL A 543 -6.56 -7.45 23.39
C VAL A 543 -5.52 -8.52 23.66
N LEU A 544 -5.27 -8.74 24.95
CA LEU A 544 -4.28 -9.71 25.40
C LEU A 544 -4.77 -11.15 25.16
N PRO A 545 -3.86 -12.14 25.05
CA PRO A 545 -4.23 -13.56 24.97
C PRO A 545 -5.09 -14.07 26.14
N SER A 546 -5.08 -13.36 27.28
CA SER A 546 -5.95 -13.61 28.43
C SER A 546 -7.43 -13.23 28.20
N GLY A 547 -7.74 -12.51 27.12
CA GLY A 547 -9.07 -11.92 26.87
C GLY A 547 -9.28 -10.53 27.49
N GLN A 548 -8.31 -10.04 28.28
CA GLN A 548 -8.29 -8.68 28.82
C GLN A 548 -8.14 -7.64 27.70
N VAL A 549 -8.80 -6.51 27.85
CA VAL A 549 -8.82 -5.43 26.86
C VAL A 549 -8.01 -4.24 27.38
N LYS A 550 -7.00 -3.82 26.62
CA LYS A 550 -6.31 -2.54 26.80
C LYS A 550 -7.03 -1.48 25.99
N GLY A 551 -7.55 -0.44 26.63
CA GLY A 551 -8.16 0.71 25.98
C GLY A 551 -7.37 1.99 26.22
N MET A 552 -7.15 2.79 25.18
CA MET A 552 -6.49 4.09 25.28
C MET A 552 -7.53 5.22 25.31
N ILE A 553 -7.37 6.17 26.24
CA ILE A 553 -8.24 7.34 26.40
C ILE A 553 -7.38 8.61 26.28
N THR A 554 -7.58 9.39 25.21
CA THR A 554 -6.87 10.66 25.00
C THR A 554 -7.57 11.87 25.60
N ASP A 555 -8.87 11.74 25.89
CA ASP A 555 -9.75 12.76 26.46
C ASP A 555 -10.43 12.18 27.71
N PRO A 556 -10.08 12.65 28.92
CA PRO A 556 -10.58 12.07 30.16
C PRO A 556 -12.01 12.52 30.50
N ASP A 557 -12.57 13.55 29.84
CA ASP A 557 -13.95 13.97 30.06
C ASP A 557 -14.94 13.18 29.17
N ARG A 558 -14.44 12.44 28.17
CA ARG A 558 -15.25 11.63 27.26
C ARG A 558 -15.96 10.47 27.98
N THR A 559 -17.21 10.22 27.61
CA THR A 559 -17.97 9.03 28.04
C THR A 559 -17.36 7.74 27.49
N ILE A 560 -17.12 6.78 28.38
CA ILE A 560 -16.73 5.40 28.07
C ILE A 560 -17.88 4.47 28.45
N THR A 561 -18.31 3.63 27.51
CA THR A 561 -19.40 2.65 27.72
C THR A 561 -18.92 1.25 27.38
N LEU A 562 -19.20 0.31 28.29
CA LEU A 562 -18.97 -1.12 28.10
C LEU A 562 -20.33 -1.84 28.07
N LEU A 563 -20.57 -2.63 27.02
CA LEU A 563 -21.78 -3.45 26.84
C LEU A 563 -21.42 -4.93 26.68
N GLY A 564 -22.33 -5.84 27.04
CA GLY A 564 -22.10 -7.28 26.97
C GLY A 564 -21.45 -7.87 28.22
N ASP A 565 -20.79 -9.01 28.04
CA ASP A 565 -20.34 -9.89 29.13
C ASP A 565 -18.97 -9.49 29.71
N TRP A 566 -18.94 -8.38 30.46
CA TRP A 566 -17.75 -7.90 31.18
C TRP A 566 -17.77 -8.35 32.65
N THR A 567 -16.60 -8.48 33.28
CA THR A 567 -16.47 -9.01 34.67
C THR A 567 -17.30 -8.22 35.70
N ASN A 568 -17.43 -6.91 35.52
CA ASN A 568 -18.25 -6.03 36.38
C ASN A 568 -19.58 -5.60 35.72
N GLY A 569 -20.01 -6.31 34.66
CA GLY A 569 -21.20 -6.00 33.88
C GLY A 569 -21.08 -4.72 33.02
N GLU A 570 -22.19 -4.40 32.37
CA GLU A 570 -22.35 -3.21 31.54
C GLU A 570 -22.25 -1.94 32.40
N ARG A 571 -21.48 -0.94 31.93
CA ARG A 571 -21.28 0.33 32.65
C ARG A 571 -20.99 1.49 31.71
N THR A 572 -21.43 2.67 32.10
CA THR A 572 -21.13 3.95 31.44
C THR A 572 -20.56 4.91 32.47
N LEU A 573 -19.39 5.47 32.20
CA LEU A 573 -18.62 6.35 33.09
C LEU A 573 -17.95 7.46 32.26
N THR A 574 -17.59 8.59 32.89
CA THR A 574 -16.60 9.50 32.27
C THR A 574 -15.22 8.84 32.23
N GLY A 575 -14.33 9.25 31.33
CA GLY A 575 -12.95 8.72 31.27
C GLY A 575 -12.19 8.88 32.59
N HIS A 576 -12.43 9.97 33.32
CA HIS A 576 -11.90 10.21 34.66
C HIS A 576 -12.39 9.19 35.69
N GLU A 577 -13.69 8.90 35.73
CA GLU A 577 -14.28 7.87 36.61
C GLU A 577 -13.84 6.47 36.18
N PHE A 578 -13.76 6.21 34.88
CA PHE A 578 -13.33 4.94 34.30
C PHE A 578 -11.90 4.60 34.74
N CYS A 579 -10.94 5.50 34.47
CA CYS A 579 -9.54 5.39 34.90
C CYS A 579 -9.38 5.28 36.43
N ALA A 580 -10.31 5.81 37.22
CA ALA A 580 -10.30 5.68 38.69
C ALA A 580 -10.95 4.38 39.19
N SER A 581 -11.83 3.77 38.39
CA SER A 581 -12.55 2.54 38.72
C SER A 581 -11.77 1.27 38.37
N GLU A 582 -11.00 1.31 37.28
CA GLU A 582 -10.14 0.20 36.88
C GLU A 582 -8.89 0.13 37.76
N LYS A 583 -8.40 -1.10 38.01
CA LYS A 583 -7.15 -1.30 38.76
C LYS A 583 -5.98 -1.20 37.79
N PRO A 584 -4.85 -0.58 38.20
CA PRO A 584 -3.62 -0.73 37.45
C PRO A 584 -3.20 -2.20 37.41
N ILE A 585 -2.49 -2.58 36.35
CA ILE A 585 -1.78 -3.85 36.27
C ILE A 585 -0.95 -4.04 37.56
N ALA A 586 -0.95 -5.26 38.12
CA ALA A 586 -0.20 -5.62 39.32
C ALA A 586 -0.53 -4.88 40.65
N GLY A 587 -1.81 -4.60 40.92
CA GLY A 587 -2.37 -4.79 42.28
C GLY A 587 -1.88 -3.90 43.43
N LYS A 588 -1.21 -2.76 43.17
CA LYS A 588 -0.87 -1.75 44.18
C LYS A 588 -1.67 -0.47 43.98
N GLN A 589 -2.28 0.02 45.06
CA GLN A 589 -2.94 1.34 45.09
C GLN A 589 -1.94 2.48 45.33
N GLN A 590 -2.39 3.66 44.89
CA GLN A 590 -1.90 5.03 45.13
C GLN A 590 -0.78 5.60 44.24
N GLN A 591 -1.14 6.76 43.66
CA GLN A 591 -0.32 7.81 43.05
C GLN A 591 0.61 7.40 41.92
N LEU A 592 0.17 7.66 40.69
CA LEU A 592 0.99 7.55 39.49
C LEU A 592 1.06 8.91 38.80
N PRO A 593 2.10 9.72 39.09
CA PRO A 593 2.74 10.45 38.02
C PRO A 593 3.42 9.39 37.15
N TRP A 594 2.68 8.83 36.18
CA TRP A 594 3.25 7.89 35.22
C TRP A 594 4.51 8.51 34.63
N THR A 595 5.63 7.77 34.61
CA THR A 595 6.81 8.23 33.87
C THR A 595 6.40 8.27 32.41
N LEU A 596 6.24 9.48 31.87
CA LEU A 596 5.94 9.68 30.46
C LEU A 596 7.07 9.07 29.63
N PRO A 597 6.76 8.27 28.60
CA PRO A 597 7.80 7.72 27.75
C PRO A 597 8.53 8.85 27.04
N SER A 598 9.85 8.67 26.93
CA SER A 598 10.74 9.59 26.22
C SER A 598 11.45 8.83 25.11
N ALA A 599 11.63 9.48 23.97
CA ALA A 599 12.51 8.96 22.91
C ALA A 599 13.94 8.83 23.47
N PRO A 600 14.72 7.82 23.06
CA PRO A 600 16.13 7.74 23.43
C PRO A 600 16.88 8.97 22.92
N THR A 601 17.87 9.42 23.68
CA THR A 601 18.75 10.52 23.27
C THR A 601 19.98 9.94 22.57
N LEU A 602 20.19 10.32 21.31
CA LEU A 602 21.46 10.10 20.62
C LEU A 602 22.50 11.10 21.12
N SER A 603 23.76 10.71 21.23
CA SER A 603 24.84 11.64 21.57
C SER A 603 25.09 12.64 20.43
N ASP A 604 25.33 13.91 20.78
CA ASP A 604 25.79 14.96 19.85
C ASP A 604 27.20 14.68 19.29
N SER A 605 27.86 13.62 19.77
CA SER A 605 29.15 13.12 19.33
C SER A 605 29.04 11.62 19.06
N PRO A 606 28.60 11.20 17.87
CA PRO A 606 28.76 9.82 17.40
C PRO A 606 30.24 9.44 17.30
N GLU A 607 30.50 8.14 17.17
CA GLU A 607 31.72 7.69 16.51
C GLU A 607 31.51 7.80 14.99
N MET A 608 32.53 8.18 14.24
CA MET A 608 32.45 8.26 12.78
C MET A 608 33.53 7.42 12.11
N SER A 609 33.35 7.09 10.84
CA SER A 609 34.38 6.45 10.00
C SER A 609 34.33 7.03 8.59
N ARG A 610 35.38 7.75 8.19
CA ARG A 610 35.52 8.31 6.83
C ARG A 610 35.98 7.22 5.86
N ILE A 611 35.24 7.03 4.78
CA ILE A 611 35.50 5.95 3.82
C ILE A 611 36.32 6.47 2.65
N THR A 612 37.57 6.01 2.55
CA THR A 612 38.32 6.10 1.29
C THR A 612 37.87 4.98 0.37
N LEU A 613 37.15 5.33 -0.69
CA LEU A 613 36.73 4.41 -1.73
C LEU A 613 37.97 3.85 -2.46
N THR A 614 38.08 2.54 -2.57
CA THR A 614 39.08 1.85 -3.41
C THR A 614 38.59 0.44 -3.70
N ALA A 615 38.58 0.00 -4.96
CA ALA A 615 38.21 -1.38 -5.30
C ALA A 615 39.42 -2.31 -5.38
N LYS A 616 39.37 -3.47 -4.71
CA LYS A 616 40.53 -4.37 -4.49
C LYS A 616 40.23 -5.87 -4.66
N GLN A 617 39.00 -6.33 -4.45
CA GLN A 617 38.65 -7.75 -4.40
C GLN A 617 38.55 -8.42 -5.77
N ARG A 618 37.72 -7.88 -6.67
CA ARG A 618 37.35 -8.55 -7.93
C ARG A 618 37.91 -7.75 -9.12
N SER A 619 38.52 -8.43 -10.08
CA SER A 619 39.03 -7.81 -11.32
C SER A 619 38.35 -8.43 -12.53
N ALA A 620 37.68 -7.60 -13.33
CA ALA A 620 37.13 -7.98 -14.62
C ALA A 620 38.06 -7.49 -15.73
N SER A 621 38.63 -8.42 -16.52
CA SER A 621 39.48 -8.10 -17.67
C SER A 621 38.69 -7.64 -18.91
N GLY A 622 37.41 -7.33 -18.74
CA GLY A 622 36.46 -6.98 -19.79
C GLY A 622 35.51 -5.89 -19.29
N GLN A 623 34.20 -6.11 -19.45
CA GLN A 623 33.16 -5.20 -18.96
C GLN A 623 32.98 -5.33 -17.43
N PRO A 624 32.49 -4.28 -16.74
CA PRO A 624 32.03 -4.41 -15.36
C PRO A 624 30.87 -5.41 -15.24
N GLU A 625 30.71 -5.99 -14.05
CA GLU A 625 29.62 -6.92 -13.71
C GLU A 625 28.52 -6.21 -12.93
N ASP A 626 27.26 -6.50 -13.24
CA ASP A 626 26.12 -6.07 -12.46
C ASP A 626 26.06 -6.72 -11.06
N PHE A 627 25.18 -6.20 -10.19
CA PHE A 627 24.94 -6.72 -8.82
C PHE A 627 24.67 -8.23 -8.78
N SER A 628 23.85 -8.76 -9.69
CA SER A 628 23.49 -10.18 -9.72
C SER A 628 24.68 -11.07 -10.14
N ARG A 629 25.51 -10.63 -11.10
CA ARG A 629 26.76 -11.32 -11.50
C ARG A 629 27.89 -11.17 -10.48
N TYR A 630 27.90 -10.07 -9.73
CA TYR A 630 28.81 -9.88 -8.61
C TYR A 630 28.47 -10.84 -7.45
N GLY A 631 27.19 -11.15 -7.25
CA GLY A 631 26.70 -11.98 -6.14
C GLY A 631 26.31 -11.15 -4.92
N GLN A 632 25.62 -10.03 -5.14
CA GLN A 632 25.13 -9.14 -4.09
C GLN A 632 23.76 -8.59 -4.48
N ASP A 633 22.76 -8.71 -3.59
CA ASP A 633 21.41 -8.22 -3.90
C ASP A 633 21.33 -6.68 -3.80
N PHE A 634 21.53 -6.13 -2.60
CA PHE A 634 21.34 -4.70 -2.29
C PHE A 634 22.63 -3.98 -1.87
N GLY A 635 22.49 -2.71 -1.50
CA GLY A 635 23.60 -1.88 -1.04
C GLY A 635 24.30 -1.18 -2.20
N TYR A 636 25.62 -1.29 -2.27
CA TYR A 636 26.46 -0.56 -3.22
C TYR A 636 27.43 -1.47 -3.95
N LEU A 637 27.74 -1.13 -5.20
CA LEU A 637 28.94 -1.61 -5.91
C LEU A 637 29.83 -0.42 -6.26
N LEU A 638 31.12 -0.53 -5.95
CA LEU A 638 32.16 0.39 -6.39
C LEU A 638 32.89 -0.22 -7.59
N TYR A 639 32.93 0.52 -8.69
CA TYR A 639 33.68 0.20 -9.90
C TYR A 639 34.84 1.17 -10.04
N GLU A 640 36.03 0.69 -10.35
CA GLU A 640 37.24 1.50 -10.46
C GLU A 640 38.09 1.07 -11.65
N CYS A 641 38.55 2.02 -12.47
CA CYS A 641 39.50 1.75 -13.55
C CYS A 641 40.55 2.87 -13.68
N ASP A 642 41.73 2.50 -14.16
CA ASP A 642 42.81 3.42 -14.47
C ASP A 642 42.87 3.66 -15.98
N PHE A 643 43.09 4.90 -16.41
CA PHE A 643 43.21 5.23 -17.84
C PHE A 643 44.14 6.44 -18.03
N GLU A 644 44.62 6.65 -19.26
CA GLU A 644 45.48 7.81 -19.59
C GLU A 644 44.74 8.81 -20.49
N SER A 645 44.90 10.10 -20.19
CA SER A 645 44.47 11.20 -21.05
C SER A 645 45.70 11.89 -21.68
N PRO A 646 45.73 12.13 -23.01
CA PRO A 646 46.87 12.77 -23.66
C PRO A 646 47.02 14.26 -23.29
N THR A 647 45.93 14.90 -22.86
CA THR A 647 45.86 16.32 -22.51
C THR A 647 44.92 16.56 -21.32
N GLU A 648 45.20 17.58 -20.52
CA GLU A 648 44.22 18.11 -19.55
C GLU A 648 43.02 18.70 -20.32
N GLY A 649 41.79 18.44 -19.86
CA GLY A 649 40.59 18.93 -20.55
C GLY A 649 39.28 18.29 -20.11
N VAL A 650 38.20 18.67 -20.78
CA VAL A 650 36.86 18.10 -20.56
C VAL A 650 36.54 17.05 -21.61
N THR A 651 36.08 15.87 -21.18
CA THR A 651 35.47 14.84 -22.04
C THR A 651 34.08 14.47 -21.51
N ASN A 652 33.35 13.60 -22.22
CA ASN A 652 32.09 13.02 -21.75
C ASN A 652 32.26 11.52 -21.50
N LEU A 653 31.98 11.08 -20.28
CA LEU A 653 31.78 9.68 -19.93
C LEU A 653 30.37 9.24 -20.35
N ILE A 654 30.25 8.11 -21.04
CA ILE A 654 28.99 7.48 -21.41
C ILE A 654 28.82 6.18 -20.62
N LEU A 655 27.64 6.03 -20.03
CA LEU A 655 27.16 4.83 -19.34
C LEU A 655 26.01 4.24 -20.18
N PRO A 656 26.27 3.23 -21.03
CA PRO A 656 25.27 2.63 -21.92
C PRO A 656 24.10 1.93 -21.21
N ASP A 657 24.37 1.28 -20.08
CA ASP A 657 23.37 0.63 -19.24
C ASP A 657 23.65 0.91 -17.76
N ILE A 658 22.80 1.76 -17.19
CA ILE A 658 22.78 2.17 -15.78
C ILE A 658 21.31 2.26 -15.35
N GLN A 659 20.88 1.43 -14.40
CA GLN A 659 19.48 1.35 -13.95
C GLN A 659 19.22 1.97 -12.58
N ASP A 660 20.23 2.65 -12.04
CA ASP A 660 20.38 3.05 -10.64
C ASP A 660 21.08 4.42 -10.52
N THR A 661 21.15 4.99 -9.32
CA THR A 661 21.91 6.23 -9.11
C THR A 661 23.40 5.96 -8.96
N ALA A 662 24.24 6.67 -9.70
CA ALA A 662 25.69 6.52 -9.67
C ALA A 662 26.43 7.83 -9.34
N ARG A 663 27.37 7.80 -8.39
CA ARG A 663 28.33 8.89 -8.14
C ARG A 663 29.58 8.65 -8.97
N ILE A 664 30.02 9.69 -9.68
CA ILE A 664 31.17 9.63 -10.57
C ILE A 664 32.28 10.48 -9.97
N ILE A 665 33.41 9.84 -9.70
CA ILE A 665 34.57 10.38 -8.98
C ILE A 665 35.79 10.18 -9.87
N VAL A 666 36.60 11.23 -10.04
CA VAL A 666 37.85 11.18 -10.81
C VAL A 666 38.97 11.72 -9.94
N ASN A 667 40.06 10.97 -9.82
CA ASN A 667 41.25 11.33 -9.02
C ASN A 667 40.89 11.71 -7.56
N GLY A 668 39.89 11.03 -6.99
CA GLY A 668 39.37 11.28 -5.63
C GLY A 668 38.40 12.46 -5.48
N VAL A 669 38.07 13.17 -6.57
CA VAL A 669 37.12 14.29 -6.57
C VAL A 669 35.81 13.88 -7.23
N GLN A 670 34.68 14.02 -6.53
CA GLN A 670 33.36 13.78 -7.12
C GLN A 670 33.05 14.84 -8.18
N GLN A 671 32.78 14.40 -9.41
CA GLN A 671 32.48 15.28 -10.56
C GLN A 671 31.01 15.25 -10.97
N ALA A 672 30.29 14.13 -10.78
CA ALA A 672 28.87 14.04 -11.14
C ALA A 672 28.06 13.10 -10.23
N LEU A 673 26.74 13.29 -10.23
CA LEU A 673 25.74 12.36 -9.70
C LEU A 673 24.74 12.05 -10.83
N VAL A 674 24.74 10.82 -11.32
CA VAL A 674 23.79 10.30 -12.29
C VAL A 674 22.52 9.84 -11.59
N ARG A 675 21.38 10.32 -12.06
CA ARG A 675 20.03 9.86 -11.68
C ARG A 675 19.20 9.37 -12.88
N GLN A 676 19.73 9.56 -14.08
CA GLN A 676 19.15 9.05 -15.32
C GLN A 676 19.34 7.53 -15.35
N VAL A 677 18.29 6.79 -15.68
CA VAL A 677 18.36 5.34 -15.95
C VAL A 677 18.36 5.04 -17.44
N GLY A 678 18.59 3.79 -17.80
CA GLY A 678 18.76 3.38 -19.19
C GLY A 678 20.20 3.64 -19.60
N ALA A 679 20.41 4.64 -20.45
CA ALA A 679 21.73 5.19 -20.71
C ALA A 679 21.88 6.60 -20.12
N ALA A 680 23.11 7.01 -19.82
CA ALA A 680 23.45 8.35 -19.34
C ALA A 680 24.79 8.83 -19.90
N GLY A 681 25.02 10.15 -19.87
CA GLY A 681 26.34 10.72 -20.14
C GLY A 681 26.62 11.94 -19.28
N VAL A 682 27.88 12.07 -18.82
CA VAL A 682 28.31 13.15 -17.91
C VAL A 682 29.63 13.77 -18.36
N GLN A 683 29.80 15.06 -18.14
CA GLN A 683 31.07 15.74 -18.42
C GLN A 683 32.07 15.44 -17.30
N LEU A 684 33.29 15.05 -17.67
CA LEU A 684 34.41 14.86 -16.75
C LEU A 684 35.54 15.84 -17.08
N GLN A 685 36.13 16.42 -16.04
CA GLN A 685 37.40 17.13 -16.10
C GLN A 685 38.54 16.14 -15.83
N LEU A 686 39.48 16.02 -16.76
CA LEU A 686 40.61 15.11 -16.69
C LEU A 686 41.93 15.85 -16.55
N ASP A 687 42.85 15.25 -15.80
CA ASP A 687 44.25 15.66 -15.72
C ASP A 687 45.04 15.06 -16.90
N GLN A 688 46.16 15.68 -17.29
CA GLN A 688 47.06 15.08 -18.27
C GLN A 688 47.79 13.86 -17.68
N GLY A 689 47.83 12.75 -18.40
CA GLY A 689 48.45 11.50 -17.98
C GLY A 689 47.46 10.57 -17.29
N LYS A 690 47.92 9.86 -16.24
CA LYS A 690 47.11 8.85 -15.55
C LYS A 690 45.97 9.48 -14.75
N ASN A 691 44.76 9.01 -15.01
CA ASN A 691 43.55 9.29 -14.25
C ASN A 691 43.02 7.98 -13.62
N THR A 692 42.28 8.10 -12.52
CA THR A 692 41.54 7.02 -11.86
C THR A 692 40.06 7.39 -11.85
N LEU A 693 39.22 6.60 -12.53
CA LEU A 693 37.77 6.74 -12.49
C LEU A 693 37.21 5.80 -11.43
N GLN A 694 36.32 6.32 -10.60
CA GLN A 694 35.53 5.58 -9.63
C GLN A 694 34.05 5.87 -9.85
N ILE A 695 33.25 4.81 -9.90
CA ILE A 695 31.79 4.88 -10.04
C ILE A 695 31.19 4.12 -8.86
N LEU A 696 30.51 4.82 -7.95
CA LEU A 696 29.80 4.21 -6.83
C LEU A 696 28.31 4.17 -7.15
N VAL A 697 27.74 2.97 -7.32
CA VAL A 697 26.32 2.78 -7.66
C VAL A 697 25.58 2.18 -6.48
N GLN A 698 24.42 2.75 -6.11
CA GLN A 698 23.51 2.17 -5.12
C GLN A 698 22.37 1.44 -5.81
N HIS A 699 22.09 0.19 -5.42
CA HIS A 699 20.92 -0.53 -5.88
C HIS A 699 19.62 0.07 -5.33
N MET A 700 18.79 0.62 -6.21
CA MET A 700 17.57 1.34 -5.87
C MET A 700 16.28 0.51 -5.98
N GLY A 701 16.36 -0.71 -6.51
CA GLY A 701 15.25 -1.65 -6.65
C GLY A 701 15.04 -2.10 -8.10
N ARG A 702 14.74 -3.39 -8.33
CA ARG A 702 14.36 -4.01 -9.61
C ARG A 702 12.91 -3.74 -9.98
N LEU A 703 12.60 -3.83 -11.28
CA LEU A 703 11.24 -3.69 -11.80
C LEU A 703 10.33 -4.68 -11.08
N ASN A 704 9.30 -4.14 -10.43
CA ASN A 704 8.35 -4.90 -9.64
C ASN A 704 7.10 -5.29 -10.44
N PHE A 705 6.80 -4.55 -11.52
CA PHE A 705 5.69 -4.82 -12.43
C PHE A 705 6.04 -4.38 -13.85
N SER A 706 6.34 -5.33 -14.73
CA SER A 706 6.70 -5.08 -16.13
C SER A 706 6.58 -6.39 -16.95
N PRO A 707 6.34 -6.34 -18.27
CA PRO A 707 6.67 -7.44 -19.17
C PRO A 707 8.19 -7.71 -19.30
N TYR A 708 9.06 -6.78 -18.87
CA TYR A 708 10.52 -6.87 -18.94
C TYR A 708 11.15 -6.93 -17.55
N LEU A 709 10.82 -7.97 -16.81
CA LEU A 709 11.49 -8.24 -15.53
C LEU A 709 12.92 -8.74 -15.79
N GLY A 710 13.83 -8.45 -14.85
CA GLY A 710 15.21 -8.93 -14.91
C GLY A 710 16.17 -7.91 -15.52
N GLU A 711 15.88 -6.61 -15.40
CA GLU A 711 16.84 -5.59 -15.79
C GLU A 711 18.05 -5.60 -14.83
N SER A 712 19.24 -5.48 -15.40
CA SER A 712 20.50 -5.47 -14.67
C SER A 712 20.58 -4.29 -13.69
N LYS A 713 21.42 -4.43 -12.65
CA LYS A 713 21.60 -3.40 -11.60
C LYS A 713 23.06 -3.06 -11.43
N GLY A 714 23.39 -1.81 -11.15
CA GLY A 714 24.78 -1.34 -11.25
C GLY A 714 25.18 -0.96 -12.69
N LEU A 715 26.37 -1.37 -13.13
CA LEU A 715 26.86 -1.19 -14.50
C LEU A 715 26.81 -2.53 -15.24
N ALA A 716 26.02 -2.59 -16.30
CA ALA A 716 25.74 -3.84 -17.02
C ALA A 716 26.33 -3.91 -18.44
N GLY A 717 27.29 -3.03 -18.74
CA GLY A 717 27.97 -2.99 -20.03
C GLY A 717 29.24 -2.15 -19.96
N ALA A 718 30.00 -2.12 -21.06
CA ALA A 718 31.20 -1.30 -21.17
C ALA A 718 30.91 0.20 -21.02
N VAL A 719 31.88 0.95 -20.49
CA VAL A 719 31.81 2.40 -20.29
C VAL A 719 32.75 3.08 -21.27
N TYR A 720 32.36 4.22 -21.83
CA TYR A 720 33.09 4.88 -22.92
C TYR A 720 33.42 6.35 -22.61
N LEU A 721 34.54 6.84 -23.14
CA LEU A 721 34.90 8.27 -23.16
C LEU A 721 34.57 8.93 -24.51
N ASP A 722 34.74 10.25 -24.58
CA ASP A 722 34.62 11.11 -25.77
C ASP A 722 33.25 11.09 -26.47
N GLY A 723 32.20 10.62 -25.79
CA GLY A 723 30.84 10.59 -26.34
C GLY A 723 30.16 11.96 -26.44
N LYS A 724 28.92 11.95 -26.92
CA LYS A 724 28.01 13.12 -26.97
C LYS A 724 26.60 12.68 -26.59
N VAL A 725 25.93 13.46 -25.74
CA VAL A 725 24.49 13.33 -25.44
C VAL A 725 23.76 14.48 -26.13
N GLN A 726 22.69 14.18 -26.85
CA GLN A 726 21.83 15.17 -27.50
C GLN A 726 20.36 14.91 -27.14
N ASP A 727 19.68 15.90 -26.56
CA ASP A 727 18.21 15.93 -26.52
C ASP A 727 17.69 16.07 -27.95
N ILE A 728 16.94 15.07 -28.42
CA ILE A 728 16.41 15.02 -29.78
C ILE A 728 14.91 15.30 -29.86
N ARG A 729 14.25 15.83 -28.83
CA ARG A 729 12.79 16.11 -28.84
C ARG A 729 12.35 17.25 -29.78
N ARG A 730 13.29 17.97 -30.39
CA ARG A 730 13.04 19.08 -31.32
C ARG A 730 13.29 18.70 -32.76
N ASP A 731 13.00 19.61 -33.69
CA ASP A 731 13.47 19.56 -35.07
C ASP A 731 13.04 18.28 -35.83
N TRP A 732 11.93 17.66 -35.44
CA TRP A 732 11.33 16.56 -36.19
C TRP A 732 10.54 17.11 -37.36
N VAL A 733 10.73 16.53 -38.53
CA VAL A 733 10.05 16.85 -39.78
C VAL A 733 8.76 16.03 -39.88
N MET A 734 7.68 16.73 -40.19
CA MET A 734 6.36 16.22 -40.53
C MET A 734 5.88 16.92 -41.82
N GLU A 735 4.84 16.42 -42.49
CA GLU A 735 4.34 16.99 -43.75
C GLU A 735 4.03 18.50 -43.69
N SER A 736 3.69 19.04 -42.52
CA SER A 736 3.38 20.46 -42.30
C SER A 736 4.55 21.33 -41.83
N GLY A 737 5.74 20.75 -41.57
CA GLY A 737 6.93 21.49 -41.13
C GLY A 737 7.69 20.82 -39.98
N LEU A 738 8.49 21.61 -39.26
CA LEU A 738 9.22 21.18 -38.07
C LEU A 738 8.32 21.23 -36.83
N VAL A 739 8.48 20.26 -35.92
CA VAL A 739 7.69 20.15 -34.69
C VAL A 739 8.55 19.77 -33.48
N HIS A 740 8.15 20.24 -32.29
CA HIS A 740 8.64 19.75 -31.00
C HIS A 740 7.76 18.58 -30.56
N LEU A 741 8.33 17.46 -30.11
CA LEU A 741 7.54 16.26 -29.84
C LEU A 741 6.42 16.46 -28.79
N ASP A 742 6.69 17.26 -27.75
CA ASP A 742 5.72 17.75 -26.75
C ASP A 742 4.50 18.52 -27.32
N GLU A 743 4.52 18.90 -28.60
CA GLU A 743 3.43 19.58 -29.33
C GLU A 743 2.63 18.62 -30.22
N VAL A 744 3.13 17.40 -30.47
CA VAL A 744 2.50 16.42 -31.36
C VAL A 744 1.33 15.67 -30.68
N ASN A 745 1.22 15.74 -29.34
CA ASN A 745 0.20 15.07 -28.53
C ASN A 745 -1.28 15.37 -28.89
N SER A 746 -1.54 16.33 -29.79
CA SER A 746 -2.88 16.75 -30.24
C SER A 746 -3.17 16.51 -31.73
N ILE A 747 -2.32 15.77 -32.45
CA ILE A 747 -2.44 15.64 -33.93
C ILE A 747 -3.26 14.41 -34.34
N HIS A 748 -4.38 14.66 -35.04
CA HIS A 748 -5.16 13.62 -35.71
C HIS A 748 -4.43 13.09 -36.95
N GLY A 749 -4.33 11.77 -37.10
CA GLY A 749 -3.87 11.10 -38.32
C GLY A 749 -2.62 10.23 -38.20
N ALA A 750 -1.97 10.18 -37.03
CA ALA A 750 -0.76 9.38 -36.78
C ALA A 750 0.37 9.58 -37.82
N PRO A 751 0.86 10.83 -37.99
CA PRO A 751 1.92 11.13 -38.94
C PRO A 751 3.22 10.38 -38.63
N LEU A 752 3.97 10.02 -39.68
CA LEU A 752 5.35 9.57 -39.53
C LEU A 752 6.24 10.78 -39.27
N LEU A 753 6.97 10.77 -38.16
CA LEU A 753 7.92 11.81 -37.79
C LEU A 753 9.30 11.38 -38.25
N SER A 754 10.08 12.27 -38.87
CA SER A 754 11.47 11.97 -39.25
C SER A 754 12.46 13.01 -38.72
N ARG A 755 13.66 12.59 -38.30
CA ARG A 755 14.74 13.49 -37.88
C ARG A 755 16.08 12.94 -38.34
N SER A 756 16.91 13.79 -38.94
CA SER A 756 18.25 13.39 -39.41
C SER A 756 19.35 13.85 -38.46
N PHE A 757 20.45 13.09 -38.43
CA PHE A 757 21.64 13.35 -37.60
C PHE A 757 22.91 12.84 -38.30
N THR A 758 24.08 13.29 -37.84
CA THR A 758 25.40 12.82 -38.28
C THR A 758 26.20 12.30 -37.11
N LEU A 759 27.08 11.34 -37.39
CA LEU A 759 28.01 10.76 -36.42
C LEU A 759 29.40 11.37 -36.65
N ASP A 760 29.67 12.51 -36.01
CA ASP A 760 30.93 13.24 -36.18
C ASP A 760 32.11 12.49 -35.54
N GLY A 761 32.65 11.49 -36.23
CA GLY A 761 33.75 10.64 -35.75
C GLY A 761 33.33 9.54 -34.78
N MET A 762 32.01 9.31 -34.62
CA MET A 762 31.44 8.25 -33.77
C MET A 762 31.03 7.04 -34.61
N ASP A 763 31.09 5.85 -34.02
CA ASP A 763 30.66 4.58 -34.64
C ASP A 763 29.65 3.81 -33.79
N ARG A 764 29.25 4.34 -32.64
CA ARG A 764 28.20 3.81 -31.77
C ARG A 764 27.12 4.85 -31.49
N ALA A 765 25.89 4.37 -31.32
CA ALA A 765 24.75 5.21 -30.95
C ALA A 765 23.71 4.43 -30.13
N ILE A 766 23.12 5.11 -29.14
CA ILE A 766 22.02 4.63 -28.30
C ILE A 766 20.90 5.67 -28.36
N LEU A 767 19.66 5.19 -28.46
CA LEU A 767 18.46 5.99 -28.17
C LEU A 767 17.94 5.63 -26.78
N VAL A 768 17.70 6.64 -25.95
CA VAL A 768 17.10 6.46 -24.61
C VAL A 768 15.94 7.43 -24.42
N GLY A 769 14.84 6.93 -23.86
CA GLY A 769 13.63 7.71 -23.64
C GLY A 769 12.39 7.07 -24.23
N ALA A 770 11.37 7.88 -24.51
CA ALA A 770 10.08 7.39 -24.96
C ALA A 770 10.09 7.06 -26.47
N LEU A 771 10.09 5.77 -26.81
CA LEU A 771 10.26 5.24 -28.17
C LEU A 771 9.02 4.44 -28.65
N SER A 772 8.69 4.54 -29.93
CA SER A 772 7.51 3.90 -30.53
C SER A 772 7.84 2.67 -31.37
N LYS A 773 7.05 1.60 -31.26
CA LYS A 773 7.11 0.45 -32.18
C LYS A 773 7.00 0.91 -33.64
N GLY A 774 7.80 0.30 -34.52
CA GLY A 774 7.93 0.72 -35.92
C GLY A 774 8.93 1.86 -36.12
N LEU A 775 9.73 2.20 -35.10
CA LEU A 775 10.95 2.99 -35.24
C LEU A 775 11.82 2.42 -36.37
N ARG A 776 12.24 3.28 -37.29
CA ARG A 776 13.17 2.96 -38.36
C ARG A 776 14.39 3.85 -38.30
N ILE A 777 15.51 3.32 -38.76
CA ILE A 777 16.77 4.02 -38.91
C ILE A 777 17.27 3.70 -40.31
N ASN A 778 17.45 4.74 -41.12
CA ASN A 778 17.82 4.62 -42.53
C ASN A 778 16.82 3.72 -43.32
N GLY A 779 15.54 3.78 -42.97
CA GLY A 779 14.47 2.94 -43.54
C GLY A 779 14.42 1.49 -43.03
N ILE A 780 15.38 1.05 -42.21
CA ILE A 780 15.40 -0.28 -41.60
C ILE A 780 14.64 -0.23 -40.27
N GLU A 781 13.64 -1.07 -40.10
CA GLU A 781 12.87 -1.16 -38.85
C GLU A 781 13.71 -1.79 -37.73
N VAL A 782 13.83 -1.06 -36.62
CA VAL A 782 14.53 -1.54 -35.41
C VAL A 782 13.58 -2.46 -34.66
N PRO A 783 13.96 -3.74 -34.40
CA PRO A 783 13.15 -4.64 -33.62
C PRO A 783 13.10 -4.13 -32.18
N MET A 784 11.90 -3.76 -31.75
CA MET A 784 11.60 -3.39 -30.37
C MET A 784 10.71 -4.47 -29.79
N GLU A 785 11.16 -5.15 -28.74
CA GLU A 785 10.37 -6.19 -28.11
C GLU A 785 9.21 -5.58 -27.31
N GLY A 786 7.99 -5.99 -27.69
CA GLY A 786 6.75 -6.06 -26.93
C GLY A 786 6.12 -4.83 -26.24
N TYR A 787 6.68 -3.62 -26.27
CA TYR A 787 5.99 -2.43 -25.70
C TYR A 787 4.73 -2.10 -26.52
N GLN A 788 3.59 -2.65 -26.11
CA GLN A 788 2.27 -2.29 -26.63
C GLN A 788 1.63 -1.30 -25.65
N ASP A 789 1.55 -0.04 -26.07
CA ASP A 789 0.75 1.06 -25.51
C ASP A 789 0.94 1.46 -24.02
N TRP A 790 1.71 0.72 -23.23
CA TRP A 790 2.01 1.03 -21.82
C TRP A 790 3.36 1.74 -21.67
N PHE A 791 3.33 3.07 -21.45
CA PHE A 791 4.44 3.90 -20.94
C PHE A 791 5.83 3.71 -21.59
N ALA A 792 5.98 4.19 -22.82
CA ALA A 792 7.04 3.96 -23.81
C ALA A 792 8.55 4.14 -23.46
N PHE A 793 9.00 4.22 -22.20
CA PHE A 793 10.42 4.45 -21.88
C PHE A 793 11.30 3.22 -22.18
N GLN A 794 12.31 3.38 -23.05
CA GLN A 794 13.24 2.33 -23.45
C GLN A 794 14.69 2.83 -23.56
N THR A 795 15.62 1.89 -23.71
CA THR A 795 17.02 2.13 -24.11
C THR A 795 17.38 1.12 -25.21
N LEU A 796 17.78 1.62 -26.38
CA LEU A 796 18.11 0.79 -27.55
C LEU A 796 19.50 1.15 -28.08
N ASP A 797 20.39 0.17 -28.15
CA ASP A 797 21.60 0.27 -28.98
C ASP A 797 21.21 0.20 -30.45
N ILE A 798 21.46 1.28 -31.17
CA ILE A 798 21.13 1.43 -32.60
C ILE A 798 22.38 1.37 -33.49
N SER A 799 23.54 1.01 -32.94
CA SER A 799 24.83 1.03 -33.63
C SER A 799 24.89 0.16 -34.89
N LEU A 800 24.04 -0.86 -35.00
CA LEU A 800 23.97 -1.74 -36.18
C LEU A 800 23.12 -1.18 -37.33
N TYR A 801 22.38 -0.10 -37.11
CA TYR A 801 21.47 0.50 -38.09
C TYR A 801 21.99 1.83 -38.66
N ILE A 802 23.12 2.32 -38.14
CA ILE A 802 23.71 3.61 -38.50
C ILE A 802 24.90 3.47 -39.46
N GLU A 803 25.11 4.51 -40.27
CA GLU A 803 26.19 4.62 -41.24
C GLU A 803 27.15 5.77 -40.85
N THR A 804 28.40 5.44 -40.55
CA THR A 804 29.41 6.42 -40.11
C THR A 804 29.85 7.32 -41.27
N GLY A 805 29.82 8.64 -41.04
CA GLY A 805 30.21 9.65 -42.04
C GLY A 805 29.09 10.05 -43.01
N GLU A 806 27.93 9.39 -42.96
CA GLU A 806 26.74 9.74 -43.74
C GLU A 806 25.66 10.41 -42.87
N THR A 807 24.63 10.97 -43.52
CA THR A 807 23.45 11.50 -42.83
C THR A 807 22.50 10.36 -42.53
N ASN A 808 22.29 10.11 -41.24
CA ASN A 808 21.38 9.09 -40.75
C ASN A 808 19.99 9.68 -40.52
N THR A 809 18.94 8.92 -40.76
CA THR A 809 17.55 9.35 -40.53
C THR A 809 16.83 8.41 -39.58
N LEU A 810 16.36 8.95 -38.46
CA LEU A 810 15.36 8.32 -37.60
C LEU A 810 13.97 8.58 -38.19
N GLU A 811 13.14 7.56 -38.28
CA GLU A 811 11.71 7.68 -38.58
C GLU A 811 10.93 7.00 -37.45
N MET A 812 10.03 7.72 -36.79
CA MET A 812 9.26 7.19 -35.67
C MET A 812 7.76 7.42 -35.90
N PRO A 813 6.92 6.38 -35.80
CA PRO A 813 5.48 6.55 -35.78
C PRO A 813 5.04 7.42 -34.60
N TYR A 814 4.02 8.25 -34.83
CA TYR A 814 3.42 9.07 -33.79
C TYR A 814 2.99 8.25 -32.56
N SER A 815 3.43 8.70 -31.37
CA SER A 815 2.96 8.19 -30.07
C SER A 815 2.01 9.19 -29.41
N ARG A 816 0.98 8.67 -28.74
CA ARG A 816 0.04 9.47 -27.92
C ARG A 816 0.59 9.81 -26.53
N SER A 817 1.74 9.27 -26.15
CA SER A 817 2.34 9.47 -24.82
C SER A 817 3.25 10.70 -24.78
N SER A 818 3.23 11.44 -23.67
CA SER A 818 4.16 12.55 -23.44
C SER A 818 5.62 12.06 -23.41
N LEU A 819 6.47 12.64 -24.26
CA LEU A 819 7.87 12.23 -24.40
C LEU A 819 8.77 13.02 -23.44
N ASN A 820 8.66 12.72 -22.15
CA ASN A 820 9.35 13.46 -21.08
C ASN A 820 10.88 13.42 -21.20
N ARG A 821 11.44 12.40 -21.87
CA ARG A 821 12.85 12.28 -22.25
C ARG A 821 12.95 11.57 -23.60
N LEU A 822 13.82 12.07 -24.49
CA LEU A 822 14.26 11.37 -25.69
C LEU A 822 15.64 11.92 -26.10
N GLU A 823 16.67 11.11 -25.93
CA GLU A 823 18.07 11.48 -26.17
C GLU A 823 18.75 10.50 -27.13
N LEU A 824 19.59 11.06 -28.00
CA LEU A 824 20.56 10.32 -28.81
C LEU A 824 21.93 10.44 -28.13
N ILE A 825 22.52 9.31 -27.79
CA ILE A 825 23.85 9.23 -27.19
C ILE A 825 24.79 8.56 -28.18
N THR A 826 25.81 9.26 -28.67
CA THR A 826 26.77 8.75 -29.65
C THR A 826 28.18 8.70 -29.06
N TYR A 827 28.98 7.68 -29.37
CA TYR A 827 30.32 7.51 -28.80
C TYR A 827 31.25 6.69 -29.73
N PRO A 828 32.58 6.75 -29.52
CA PRO A 828 33.53 5.96 -30.28
C PRO A 828 33.83 4.63 -29.56
N SER A 829 33.80 3.51 -30.28
CA SER A 829 34.14 2.18 -29.76
C SER A 829 35.57 2.08 -29.24
N GLN A 830 36.48 2.91 -29.74
CA GLN A 830 37.87 3.01 -29.27
C GLN A 830 37.99 3.71 -27.90
N GLY A 831 36.95 4.40 -27.44
CA GLY A 831 36.90 5.06 -26.13
C GLY A 831 36.55 4.14 -24.95
N GLU A 832 36.49 2.82 -25.17
CA GLU A 832 36.10 1.82 -24.17
C GLU A 832 37.11 1.74 -23.00
N LEU A 833 36.61 1.93 -21.77
CA LEU A 833 37.36 1.76 -20.52
C LEU A 833 37.37 0.30 -20.07
N LYS A 834 38.54 -0.18 -19.62
CA LYS A 834 38.85 -1.60 -19.36
C LYS A 834 39.57 -1.78 -18.02
N ASP A 835 39.92 -3.03 -17.71
CA ASP A 835 40.68 -3.42 -16.51
C ASP A 835 40.01 -2.97 -15.20
N TRP A 836 38.69 -3.23 -15.13
CA TRP A 836 37.83 -2.85 -14.02
C TRP A 836 38.14 -3.63 -12.75
N ARG A 837 38.29 -2.91 -11.65
CA ARG A 837 38.30 -3.41 -10.28
C ARG A 837 36.95 -3.14 -9.65
N MET A 838 36.42 -4.11 -8.93
CA MET A 838 35.09 -4.05 -8.33
C MET A 838 35.12 -4.51 -6.87
N GLU A 839 34.31 -3.86 -6.05
CA GLU A 839 34.18 -4.10 -4.62
C GLU A 839 32.72 -3.91 -4.22
N GLY A 840 32.21 -4.81 -3.37
CA GLY A 840 30.83 -4.82 -2.91
C GLY A 840 30.51 -3.70 -1.92
N THR A 841 29.44 -3.90 -1.14
CA THR A 841 29.13 -3.05 0.02
C THR A 841 30.28 -3.08 1.04
N ASP A 842 31.12 -4.12 1.02
CA ASP A 842 32.41 -4.22 1.71
C ASP A 842 33.34 -3.02 1.48
N ALA A 843 33.30 -2.39 0.29
CA ALA A 843 34.04 -1.16 -0.03
C ALA A 843 33.78 -0.02 0.95
N LEU A 844 32.59 -0.05 1.56
CA LEU A 844 32.08 0.98 2.45
C LEU A 844 32.25 0.62 3.92
N LEU A 845 32.68 -0.60 4.29
CA LEU A 845 32.73 -1.00 5.69
C LEU A 845 33.62 -0.06 6.53
N PRO A 846 33.21 0.28 7.77
CA PRO A 846 33.98 1.15 8.66
C PRO A 846 35.43 0.67 8.83
N GLN A 847 36.38 1.48 8.35
CA GLN A 847 37.80 1.11 8.35
C GLN A 847 38.42 1.29 9.73
N GLN A 848 38.19 2.46 10.33
CA GLN A 848 38.57 2.84 11.69
C GLN A 848 37.51 3.79 12.26
N TRP A 849 37.14 3.61 13.52
CA TRP A 849 36.25 4.53 14.23
C TRP A 849 37.07 5.65 14.87
N GLU A 850 36.66 6.89 14.62
CA GLU A 850 37.26 8.11 15.17
C GLU A 850 36.19 8.94 15.90
N SER A 851 36.61 9.78 16.85
CA SER A 851 35.69 10.68 17.56
C SER A 851 35.16 11.76 16.62
N TYR A 852 33.85 12.00 16.64
CA TYR A 852 33.26 13.14 15.93
C TYR A 852 33.66 14.47 16.60
N GLU A 853 34.51 15.25 15.93
CA GLU A 853 34.80 16.63 16.31
C GLU A 853 33.86 17.59 15.58
N VAL A 854 33.05 18.33 16.35
CA VAL A 854 32.31 19.49 15.84
C VAL A 854 33.31 20.62 15.55
N GLU A 855 33.50 20.98 14.28
CA GLU A 855 34.27 22.19 13.97
C GLU A 855 33.58 23.40 14.62
N PRO A 856 34.28 24.20 15.46
CA PRO A 856 33.66 25.34 16.13
C PRO A 856 33.11 26.33 15.10
N GLU A 857 31.92 26.90 15.38
CA GLU A 857 31.33 27.92 14.52
C GLU A 857 32.36 29.00 14.17
N SER A 858 32.74 29.07 12.89
CA SER A 858 33.59 30.13 12.38
C SER A 858 32.78 31.43 12.34
N ILE A 859 32.70 32.11 13.49
CA ILE A 859 32.13 33.45 13.64
C ILE A 859 32.98 34.41 12.81
N HIS A 860 32.57 34.66 11.56
CA HIS A 860 33.07 35.78 10.79
C HIS A 860 32.36 37.06 11.27
N PRO A 861 33.08 38.03 11.87
CA PRO A 861 32.46 39.25 12.33
C PRO A 861 32.19 40.20 11.15
N GLY A 862 30.93 40.59 10.96
CA GLY A 862 30.60 41.84 10.26
C GLY A 862 29.77 41.72 8.98
N ALA A 863 28.45 41.63 9.14
CA ALA A 863 27.49 42.18 8.19
C ALA A 863 26.23 42.65 8.93
N GLN A 864 26.27 43.83 9.56
CA GLN A 864 25.07 44.51 10.05
C GLN A 864 24.25 45.02 8.85
N GLY A 865 23.41 44.16 8.27
CA GLY A 865 22.37 44.51 7.31
C GLY A 865 21.01 44.58 7.99
N SER A 866 20.39 45.75 8.01
CA SER A 866 19.10 45.97 8.67
C SER A 866 17.94 45.30 7.93
N ILE A 867 17.33 44.27 8.54
CA ILE A 867 16.07 43.70 8.06
C ILE A 867 14.93 44.68 8.38
N GLN A 868 14.53 45.49 7.41
CA GLN A 868 13.24 46.16 7.45
C GLN A 868 12.12 45.13 7.33
N ARG A 869 11.17 45.15 8.26
CA ARG A 869 9.92 44.39 8.13
C ARG A 869 9.10 44.94 6.96
N ALA A 870 9.04 44.22 5.85
CA ALA A 870 7.95 44.38 4.87
C ALA A 870 6.69 43.67 5.42
N GLY A 871 5.55 44.34 5.37
CA GLY A 871 4.34 43.92 6.09
C GLY A 871 3.50 42.85 5.40
N GLN A 872 2.67 42.17 6.19
CA GLN A 872 1.53 41.40 5.70
C GLN A 872 0.51 42.32 4.99
N PRO A 873 0.00 41.95 3.82
CA PRO A 873 -1.34 42.34 3.37
C PRO A 873 -2.38 41.39 3.99
N GLY A 874 -3.54 41.92 4.38
CA GLY A 874 -4.57 41.16 5.09
C GLY A 874 -5.36 40.19 4.20
N ILE A 875 -5.88 39.13 4.83
CA ILE A 875 -6.82 38.18 4.23
C ILE A 875 -8.19 38.87 4.10
N ALA A 876 -8.76 38.88 2.89
CA ALA A 876 -10.17 39.15 2.65
C ALA A 876 -10.83 37.88 2.10
N ALA A 877 -12.01 37.53 2.61
CA ALA A 877 -12.68 36.28 2.32
C ALA A 877 -13.44 36.30 0.98
N GLY A 878 -13.57 35.13 0.34
CA GLY A 878 -14.59 34.86 -0.68
C GLY A 878 -14.19 33.83 -1.74
N GLY A 879 -15.02 32.79 -1.92
CA GLY A 879 -15.17 32.11 -3.21
C GLY A 879 -14.62 30.69 -3.35
N ASN A 880 -15.42 29.73 -2.87
CA ASN A 880 -15.67 28.38 -3.42
C ASN A 880 -14.51 27.51 -3.95
N CYS A 881 -14.31 26.40 -3.23
CA CYS A 881 -13.81 25.15 -3.81
C CYS A 881 -14.87 24.55 -4.75
N THR A 882 -14.43 23.89 -5.84
CA THR A 882 -15.15 22.79 -6.51
C THR A 882 -14.11 21.76 -6.95
N ALA A 883 -14.51 20.49 -7.02
CA ALA A 883 -13.61 19.35 -7.25
C ALA A 883 -14.18 18.42 -8.34
N ASN A 884 -13.38 17.41 -8.74
CA ASN A 884 -13.73 16.28 -9.63
C ASN A 884 -13.85 16.60 -11.14
N PRO A 885 -13.88 15.59 -12.04
CA PRO A 885 -13.27 14.25 -12.01
C PRO A 885 -12.49 13.91 -13.31
N VAL A 886 -12.08 12.64 -13.42
CA VAL A 886 -11.64 11.91 -14.63
C VAL A 886 -12.79 10.93 -14.99
N LEU A 887 -13.29 10.76 -16.22
CA LEU A 887 -12.84 11.16 -17.57
C LEU A 887 -14.05 11.20 -18.55
N ASP A 888 -14.18 12.22 -19.43
CA ASP A 888 -14.69 12.03 -20.81
C ASP A 888 -14.31 13.21 -21.73
N THR A 889 -14.50 13.03 -23.05
CA THR A 889 -13.98 13.84 -24.16
C THR A 889 -14.65 15.20 -24.36
N THR A 890 -13.86 16.28 -24.46
CA THR A 890 -13.81 17.25 -25.60
C THR A 890 -13.10 18.59 -25.26
N ASN A 891 -12.25 19.04 -26.19
CA ASN A 891 -11.62 20.37 -26.41
C ASN A 891 -11.29 21.39 -25.28
N GLU A 892 -9.97 21.63 -25.21
CA GLU A 892 -9.26 22.93 -25.26
C GLU A 892 -9.16 23.90 -24.06
N SER A 893 -7.88 24.26 -23.82
CA SER A 893 -7.38 25.50 -23.19
C SER A 893 -7.33 25.62 -21.66
N VAL A 894 -6.31 25.01 -21.05
CA VAL A 894 -5.72 25.48 -19.77
C VAL A 894 -4.20 25.66 -19.94
N ASN A 895 -3.66 26.75 -19.39
CA ASN A 895 -2.28 27.19 -19.62
C ASN A 895 -1.22 26.22 -19.07
N ARG A 896 -0.22 25.91 -19.93
CA ARG A 896 1.01 25.20 -19.55
C ARG A 896 1.81 26.01 -18.53
N ALA A 897 1.91 25.54 -17.28
CA ALA A 897 2.99 25.93 -16.38
C ALA A 897 4.25 25.14 -16.79
N THR A 898 5.15 25.78 -17.53
CA THR A 898 6.38 25.16 -18.04
C THR A 898 7.35 24.81 -16.91
N LEU A 899 7.42 23.53 -16.55
CA LEU A 899 8.59 22.95 -15.90
C LEU A 899 9.74 22.90 -16.91
N SER A 900 10.47 24.01 -17.04
CA SER A 900 11.69 24.02 -17.85
C SER A 900 12.83 23.36 -17.08
N GLU A 901 13.03 22.06 -17.28
CA GLU A 901 14.33 21.47 -17.02
C GLU A 901 15.40 22.23 -17.81
N LYS A 902 16.35 22.81 -17.09
CA LYS A 902 17.63 23.19 -17.67
C LYS A 902 18.70 22.40 -16.95
N SER A 903 19.44 21.62 -17.74
CA SER A 903 20.79 21.19 -17.42
C SER A 903 21.66 22.43 -17.17
N HIS A 904 21.62 22.95 -15.95
CA HIS A 904 22.63 23.88 -15.50
C HIS A 904 23.93 23.09 -15.37
N PRO A 905 25.05 23.52 -15.99
CA PRO A 905 26.35 23.01 -15.57
C PRO A 905 26.47 23.28 -14.07
N VAL A 906 27.05 22.34 -13.32
CA VAL A 906 27.20 22.48 -11.86
C VAL A 906 28.11 23.66 -11.59
N SER A 907 27.53 24.85 -11.44
CA SER A 907 28.25 26.08 -11.17
C SER A 907 28.88 25.94 -9.78
N ASN A 908 30.20 25.74 -9.72
CA ASN A 908 31.04 25.59 -8.53
C ASN A 908 30.30 25.88 -7.22
N ARG A 909 29.54 24.90 -6.72
CA ARG A 909 28.94 25.00 -5.41
C ARG A 909 30.04 24.69 -4.42
N THR A 910 30.55 25.75 -3.80
CA THR A 910 31.24 25.67 -2.51
C THR A 910 30.52 24.63 -1.64
N PRO A 911 31.24 23.70 -0.97
CA PRO A 911 30.61 22.67 -0.17
C PRO A 911 29.49 23.22 0.71
N VAL A 912 28.36 22.53 0.76
CA VAL A 912 27.33 22.83 1.75
C VAL A 912 28.01 22.73 3.11
N ARG A 913 27.94 23.79 3.93
CA ARG A 913 28.50 23.79 5.29
C ARG A 913 28.01 22.54 6.03
N GLY A 914 28.94 21.74 6.55
CA GLY A 914 28.63 20.46 7.20
C GLY A 914 28.59 19.25 6.27
N SER A 915 29.53 19.12 5.33
CA SER A 915 29.75 17.89 4.54
C SER A 915 31.25 17.61 4.42
N TYR A 916 31.65 16.35 4.60
CA TYR A 916 33.04 15.90 4.42
C TYR A 916 33.42 15.63 2.95
N GLY A 917 32.46 15.74 2.01
CA GLY A 917 32.68 15.57 0.57
C GLY A 917 33.00 14.14 0.12
N GLN A 918 32.89 13.17 1.04
CA GLN A 918 33.16 11.74 0.85
C GLN A 918 32.21 10.92 1.74
N PRO A 919 32.01 9.62 1.49
CA PRO A 919 31.11 8.81 2.29
C PRO A 919 31.60 8.62 3.73
N VAL A 920 30.65 8.57 4.67
CA VAL A 920 30.94 8.44 6.12
C VAL A 920 29.93 7.52 6.77
N TRP A 921 30.41 6.64 7.65
CA TRP A 921 29.57 5.99 8.65
C TRP A 921 29.53 6.79 9.95
N TYR A 922 28.36 6.83 10.58
CA TYR A 922 28.14 7.30 11.94
C TYR A 922 27.61 6.14 12.78
N ARG A 923 28.09 6.02 14.02
CA ARG A 923 27.66 5.05 15.00
C ARG A 923 27.25 5.73 16.30
N TRP A 924 26.11 5.31 16.81
CA TRP A 924 25.66 5.60 18.16
C TRP A 924 25.40 4.31 18.94
N ARG A 925 25.63 4.39 20.25
CA ARG A 925 25.08 3.44 21.22
C ARG A 925 24.01 4.14 22.04
N PHE A 926 22.87 3.47 22.23
CA PHE A 926 21.75 4.02 22.98
C PHE A 926 20.97 2.92 23.71
N ALA A 927 20.43 3.23 24.88
CA ALA A 927 19.51 2.34 25.58
C ALA A 927 18.12 2.37 24.93
N GLU A 928 17.34 1.31 25.10
CA GLU A 928 15.92 1.31 24.73
C GLU A 928 15.13 2.47 25.39
N PRO A 929 14.01 2.92 24.82
CA PRO A 929 13.19 3.96 25.45
C PRO A 929 12.71 3.53 26.85
N ALA A 930 12.65 4.46 27.78
CA ALA A 930 12.08 4.21 29.10
C ALA A 930 10.54 4.13 28.99
N VAL A 931 10.01 2.90 28.85
CA VAL A 931 8.58 2.61 28.70
C VAL A 931 8.04 1.97 29.98
N SER A 932 6.92 2.47 30.52
CA SER A 932 6.17 1.75 31.56
C SER A 932 5.20 0.76 30.92
N GLU A 933 4.83 -0.31 31.61
CA GLU A 933 3.88 -1.35 31.14
C GLU A 933 2.51 -0.82 30.67
N HIS A 934 2.21 0.45 30.99
CA HIS A 934 1.02 1.17 30.60
C HIS A 934 1.13 1.91 29.27
N HIS A 935 2.29 2.02 28.61
CA HIS A 935 2.41 2.73 27.33
C HIS A 935 2.81 1.77 26.20
N LYS A 936 2.23 1.94 25.01
CA LYS A 936 2.82 1.43 23.76
C LYS A 936 3.53 2.58 23.06
N VAL A 937 4.85 2.49 22.95
CA VAL A 937 5.64 3.46 22.18
C VAL A 937 5.79 3.01 20.73
N ASN A 938 5.74 3.97 19.82
CA ASN A 938 6.15 3.81 18.43
C ASN A 938 7.34 4.74 18.18
N LEU A 939 8.47 4.20 17.76
CA LEU A 939 9.73 4.92 17.65
C LEU A 939 10.04 5.24 16.17
N MET A 940 10.42 6.48 15.91
CA MET A 940 10.76 6.98 14.58
C MET A 940 12.15 7.61 14.62
N LEU A 941 12.96 7.43 13.57
CA LEU A 941 14.24 8.14 13.39
C LEU A 941 14.07 9.24 12.34
N ARG A 942 14.34 10.49 12.73
CA ARG A 942 14.34 11.64 11.82
C ARG A 942 15.75 11.89 11.29
N LEU A 943 15.89 12.04 9.98
CA LEU A 943 17.19 12.22 9.30
C LEU A 943 17.40 13.60 8.67
N THR A 944 16.77 14.63 9.25
CA THR A 944 16.87 16.02 8.76
C THR A 944 18.33 16.45 8.60
N GLY A 945 18.71 16.93 7.41
CA GLY A 945 20.04 17.50 7.14
C GLY A 945 21.04 16.53 6.51
N MET A 946 20.78 15.21 6.59
CA MET A 946 21.57 14.17 5.91
C MET A 946 21.47 14.30 4.37
N SER A 947 22.14 13.43 3.62
CA SER A 947 22.07 13.38 2.15
C SER A 947 21.21 12.22 1.66
N LYS A 948 21.83 11.05 1.53
CA LYS A 948 21.32 9.80 1.00
C LYS A 948 22.17 8.67 1.58
N GLY A 949 21.57 7.52 1.85
CA GLY A 949 22.31 6.38 2.35
C GLY A 949 21.45 5.23 2.87
N THR A 950 21.93 4.56 3.92
CA THR A 950 21.28 3.39 4.53
C THR A 950 21.29 3.46 6.05
N ILE A 951 20.25 2.91 6.68
CA ILE A 951 20.06 2.85 8.13
C ILE A 951 20.15 1.39 8.59
N HIS A 952 20.92 1.11 9.65
CA HIS A 952 21.03 -0.22 10.25
C HIS A 952 20.89 -0.15 11.77
N LEU A 953 20.18 -1.11 12.36
CA LEU A 953 19.92 -1.21 13.80
C LEU A 953 20.28 -2.62 14.27
N ASN A 954 21.22 -2.76 15.21
CA ASN A 954 21.60 -4.05 15.79
C ASN A 954 21.98 -5.13 14.72
N GLY A 955 22.48 -4.71 13.56
CA GLY A 955 22.77 -5.56 12.41
C GLY A 955 21.63 -5.74 11.39
N HIS A 956 20.39 -5.32 11.70
CA HIS A 956 19.27 -5.32 10.77
C HIS A 956 19.36 -4.12 9.82
N HIS A 957 19.37 -4.36 8.51
CA HIS A 957 19.28 -3.29 7.50
C HIS A 957 17.84 -2.77 7.43
N LEU A 958 17.59 -1.59 8.00
CA LEU A 958 16.25 -0.99 8.04
C LEU A 958 15.81 -0.43 6.67
N GLY A 959 16.77 -0.14 5.79
CA GLY A 959 16.53 0.28 4.42
C GLY A 959 17.27 1.57 4.04
N ARG A 960 16.87 2.13 2.90
CA ARG A 960 17.48 3.32 2.29
C ARG A 960 16.87 4.61 2.86
N TYR A 961 17.62 5.70 2.86
CA TYR A 961 17.05 7.04 3.06
C TYR A 961 17.54 7.99 1.97
N TRP A 962 16.71 8.98 1.63
CA TRP A 962 17.10 10.05 0.71
C TRP A 962 16.34 11.34 1.02
N GLN A 963 17.07 12.40 1.36
CA GLN A 963 16.51 13.72 1.70
C GLN A 963 16.00 14.51 0.46
N ILE A 964 15.44 13.82 -0.53
CA ILE A 964 14.60 14.41 -1.59
C ILE A 964 13.10 14.24 -1.32
N GLY A 965 12.74 13.52 -0.25
CA GLY A 965 11.35 13.26 0.15
C GLY A 965 10.68 12.14 -0.68
N PRO A 966 9.41 11.83 -0.38
CA PRO A 966 8.59 12.43 0.69
C PRO A 966 9.01 11.99 2.12
N GLN A 967 9.73 10.88 2.28
CA GLN A 967 10.04 10.30 3.58
C GLN A 967 11.14 11.04 4.37
N GLU A 968 10.77 11.71 5.46
CA GLU A 968 11.70 12.31 6.44
C GLU A 968 11.94 11.46 7.71
N ASP A 969 10.93 10.69 8.12
CA ASP A 969 10.93 9.84 9.32
C ASP A 969 10.90 8.35 8.95
N TYR A 970 11.64 7.54 9.69
CA TYR A 970 11.85 6.12 9.40
C TYR A 970 11.45 5.29 10.61
N LYS A 971 10.65 4.23 10.43
CA LYS A 971 10.23 3.34 11.52
C LYS A 971 11.45 2.67 12.15
N ILE A 972 11.48 2.68 13.48
CA ILE A 972 12.42 1.91 14.29
C ILE A 972 11.60 0.83 15.00
N PRO A 973 11.66 -0.44 14.56
CA PRO A 973 10.86 -1.50 15.15
C PRO A 973 11.30 -1.75 16.59
N VAL A 974 10.36 -1.55 17.53
CA VAL A 974 10.64 -1.70 18.97
C VAL A 974 10.97 -3.16 19.31
N ALA A 975 10.42 -4.12 18.55
CA ALA A 975 10.71 -5.55 18.67
C ALA A 975 12.18 -5.93 18.40
N TRP A 976 12.93 -5.11 17.64
CA TRP A 976 14.35 -5.35 17.34
C TRP A 976 15.29 -4.59 18.30
N LEU A 977 14.76 -3.89 19.30
CA LEU A 977 15.57 -3.24 20.33
C LEU A 977 16.04 -4.23 21.41
N GLN A 978 17.18 -3.88 22.02
CA GLN A 978 17.86 -4.60 23.09
C GLN A 978 18.16 -3.63 24.24
N GLU A 979 18.67 -4.12 25.39
CA GLU A 979 19.06 -3.25 26.51
C GLU A 979 20.09 -2.17 26.10
N GLU A 980 21.10 -2.55 25.31
CA GLU A 980 21.99 -1.63 24.59
C GLU A 980 21.84 -1.85 23.08
N ASN A 981 21.65 -0.77 22.32
CA ASN A 981 21.44 -0.79 20.88
C ASN A 981 22.57 -0.09 20.14
N GLU A 982 22.88 -0.56 18.93
CA GLU A 982 23.78 0.09 17.98
C GLU A 982 22.98 0.60 16.77
N LEU A 983 23.00 1.93 16.56
CA LEU A 983 22.50 2.57 15.34
C LEU A 983 23.70 2.89 14.45
N LEU A 984 23.73 2.30 13.25
CA LEU A 984 24.68 2.64 12.21
C LEU A 984 23.96 3.38 11.08
N LEU A 985 24.53 4.49 10.64
CA LEU A 985 24.06 5.27 9.51
C LEU A 985 25.21 5.49 8.53
N PHE A 986 25.00 5.14 7.27
CA PHE A 986 25.90 5.47 6.17
C PHE A 986 25.35 6.69 5.43
N ASP A 987 26.15 7.75 5.26
CA ASP A 987 25.81 8.92 4.44
C ASP A 987 26.79 9.07 3.26
N GLU A 988 26.27 9.12 2.04
CA GLU A 988 27.08 9.17 0.81
C GLU A 988 27.90 10.46 0.65
N GLU A 989 27.49 11.58 1.26
CA GLU A 989 28.17 12.89 1.19
C GLU A 989 28.87 13.27 2.50
N GLY A 990 28.79 12.39 3.51
CA GLY A 990 29.29 12.65 4.85
C GLY A 990 28.72 13.94 5.44
N ARG A 991 27.41 14.14 5.36
CA ARG A 991 26.74 15.30 5.97
C ARG A 991 26.64 15.19 7.49
N THR A 992 26.71 16.33 8.19
CA THR A 992 26.73 16.34 9.66
C THR A 992 25.41 15.86 10.28
N PRO A 993 25.45 14.95 11.27
CA PRO A 993 24.25 14.33 11.85
C PRO A 993 23.62 15.15 12.99
N GLU A 994 23.91 16.44 13.11
CA GLU A 994 23.50 17.35 14.21
C GLU A 994 21.98 17.45 14.44
N ARG A 995 21.16 16.94 13.51
CA ARG A 995 19.70 16.96 13.57
C ARG A 995 19.08 15.57 13.47
N VAL A 996 19.90 14.52 13.46
CA VAL A 996 19.47 13.13 13.56
C VAL A 996 18.98 12.88 14.98
N ARG A 997 17.75 12.41 15.12
CA ARG A 997 17.14 12.16 16.44
C ARG A 997 15.99 11.18 16.38
N PHE A 998 15.74 10.50 17.49
CA PHE A 998 14.52 9.75 17.66
C PHE A 998 13.32 10.65 17.99
N LEU A 999 12.12 10.20 17.61
CA LEU A 999 10.82 10.78 17.91
C LEU A 999 9.87 9.67 18.35
N LEU A 1000 8.90 10.01 19.20
CA LEU A 1000 7.76 9.14 19.50
C LEU A 1000 6.53 9.63 18.73
N ASP A 1001 5.64 8.71 18.33
CA ASP A 1001 4.33 9.11 17.79
C ASP A 1001 3.50 9.88 18.83
N ALA A 1002 2.48 10.60 18.35
CA ALA A 1002 1.66 11.44 19.22
C ALA A 1002 0.86 10.65 20.27
N LEU A 1003 0.59 9.36 20.02
CA LEU A 1003 -0.24 8.51 20.87
C LEU A 1003 0.58 7.81 21.97
N SER A 1004 1.88 7.64 21.76
CA SER A 1004 2.83 7.01 22.70
C SER A 1004 2.81 7.62 24.11
N ARG A 1005 2.40 8.88 24.25
CA ARG A 1005 2.32 9.60 25.53
C ARG A 1005 1.10 9.26 26.40
N TYR A 1006 0.13 8.50 25.88
CA TYR A 1006 -1.11 8.16 26.59
C TYR A 1006 -1.04 6.74 27.15
N PRO A 1007 -1.50 6.54 28.41
CA PRO A 1007 -1.52 5.21 29.00
C PRO A 1007 -2.72 4.39 28.50
N TRP A 1008 -2.49 3.08 28.41
CA TRP A 1008 -3.50 2.05 28.33
C TRP A 1008 -4.11 1.78 29.70
N VAL A 1009 -5.44 1.68 29.73
CA VAL A 1009 -6.22 1.17 30.86
C VAL A 1009 -6.60 -0.28 30.55
N VAL A 1010 -6.43 -1.19 31.52
CA VAL A 1010 -6.82 -2.60 31.35
C VAL A 1010 -8.24 -2.81 31.90
N VAL A 1011 -9.03 -3.59 31.18
CA VAL A 1011 -10.40 -3.97 31.49
C VAL A 1011 -10.53 -5.49 31.41
N GLU A 1012 -11.15 -6.09 32.43
CA GLU A 1012 -11.42 -7.54 32.55
C GLU A 1012 -12.74 -7.96 31.86
#